data_AF-A0AAE8AEU4-F1
#
_entry.id   AF-A0AAE8AEU4-F1
#
_cell.length_a   1.000
_cell.length_b   1.000
_cell.length_c   1.000
_cell.angle_alpha   90.00
_cell.angle_beta   90.00
_cell.angle_gamma   90.00
#
_symmetry.space_group_name_H-M   'P 1'
#
loop_
_entity.id
_entity.type
_entity.pdbx_description
1 polymer ?
#
loop_
_entity_poly.entity_id
_entity_poly.type
_entity_poly.pdbx_seq_one_letter_code
_entity_poly.pdbx_strand_id
1 'polypeptide(L)'
;MKYNQYSYLSVDQKDILKELKEIGFDLPTHLPEKELFEWFVRKVYFTYKDTDYPLSNLVVDSKTDFLTYIQSDREWSSNIFYTVALQLLGFHYFIDFEDTTSFLKEVQFPIEYGNLVENLYHLLNTRTVKGNLLIDQLVSDGLIPEDNQYHYFNGKSLATFTSHDAIREVVYVESRVDTDKDGLPDLVKVSIIRPRYEGKIPAVMTASPYHQGTNDKASDKALYNMNVDLEVKEPHTIQVEVPQLELVDPVGSAELVDEAEETLTHINSSYTLNDYLLPRGYANLYVSGVGTKDSQGLMTNGNYQQIEAYKNVIDWLNGRCRAFTDHTRKRQVKADWSNGKVATTGISYLGTMSNGLATTGVDGLEVIIAEAGISSWYNYYRENGLVTSPGGYPGEDFDSLAELTYSRNLLGGDYLHHNAAHQADLDIVKKELDRASGDYNQFWHDRNYLLHADQVKAEVVFTHGSQDWNVKPLHVFNMFQALPASIKKHLFYHNGAHVYLNNWQSIDFRESMNALLSKKLLGYDSSYELPTVIWQDNTGEQSWTSLDDFGNQTNQRTFSLGDDEKVIQNRYETKDYERYGKAYPTFLTDLYQDKAQQVTIDLPIEEDLHLNGKARLHLRLYSSTNKGLLSAQLLELGSKKYLQPYPAVLSVRTLDNGRYHMLDNLTELPFKEAGQRVISKGYLNLQNRHDLLEVEAVTPGEWMEFDFDLQPTIYKLEKGATLRLVLYTTDFEITVRDQTDYQLTIDLAQSSLHLPEMTETR
;
A
#
# COMPACT_ATOMS: atom_id res chain seq x y z
N MET A 1 6.40 -8.40 -20.76
CA MET A 1 5.19 -8.73 -19.98
C MET A 1 5.33 -10.16 -19.50
N LYS A 2 5.11 -10.44 -18.21
CA LYS A 2 4.93 -11.78 -17.65
C LYS A 2 3.61 -11.86 -16.90
N TYR A 3 2.89 -12.97 -17.03
CA TYR A 3 1.61 -13.19 -16.36
C TYR A 3 1.81 -13.74 -14.95
N ASN A 4 1.32 -12.99 -13.95
CA ASN A 4 1.15 -13.48 -12.58
C ASN A 4 -0.32 -13.23 -12.21
N GLN A 5 -1.12 -14.31 -12.18
CA GLN A 5 -2.57 -14.22 -12.12
C GLN A 5 -3.08 -14.79 -10.80
N TYR A 6 -3.51 -13.91 -9.91
CA TYR A 6 -4.05 -14.22 -8.59
C TYR A 6 -5.57 -14.02 -8.50
N SER A 7 -6.19 -13.46 -9.54
CA SER A 7 -7.64 -13.21 -9.58
C SER A 7 -8.45 -14.33 -10.23
N TYR A 8 -7.81 -15.24 -10.98
CA TYR A 8 -8.52 -16.30 -11.69
C TYR A 8 -8.94 -17.43 -10.75
N LEU A 9 -10.22 -17.79 -10.79
CA LEU A 9 -10.78 -18.92 -10.07
C LEU A 9 -11.11 -20.04 -11.07
N SER A 10 -10.51 -21.22 -10.91
CA SER A 10 -10.96 -22.39 -11.66
C SER A 10 -12.31 -22.87 -11.09
N VAL A 11 -13.29 -23.04 -11.97
CA VAL A 11 -14.64 -23.53 -11.62
C VAL A 11 -15.00 -24.70 -12.55
N ASP A 12 -16.07 -25.43 -12.21
CA ASP A 12 -16.47 -26.58 -13.00
C ASP A 12 -16.96 -26.15 -14.40
N GLN A 13 -16.90 -27.08 -15.36
CA GLN A 13 -17.26 -26.78 -16.75
C GLN A 13 -18.73 -26.33 -16.90
N LYS A 14 -19.62 -26.76 -16.01
CA LYS A 14 -21.04 -26.41 -16.05
C LYS A 14 -21.23 -24.93 -15.68
N ASP A 15 -20.53 -24.47 -14.66
CA ASP A 15 -20.51 -23.08 -14.21
C ASP A 15 -19.80 -22.19 -15.24
N ILE A 16 -18.71 -22.67 -15.85
CA ILE A 16 -18.07 -22.00 -16.99
C ILE A 16 -19.08 -21.73 -18.12
N LEU A 17 -19.80 -22.77 -18.57
CA LEU A 17 -20.77 -22.63 -19.66
C LEU A 17 -21.93 -21.70 -19.28
N LYS A 18 -22.35 -21.74 -18.02
CA LYS A 18 -23.38 -20.84 -17.49
C LYS A 18 -22.91 -19.38 -17.55
N GLU A 19 -21.75 -19.07 -16.98
CA GLU A 19 -21.23 -17.71 -16.94
C GLU A 19 -20.95 -17.17 -18.34
N LEU A 20 -20.34 -17.97 -19.23
CA LEU A 20 -20.13 -17.59 -20.63
C LEU A 20 -21.45 -17.22 -21.32
N LYS A 21 -22.50 -18.02 -21.11
CA LYS A 21 -23.81 -17.74 -21.68
C LYS A 21 -24.40 -16.44 -21.14
N GLU A 22 -24.27 -16.17 -19.84
CA GLU A 22 -24.77 -14.96 -19.18
C GLU A 22 -24.11 -13.69 -19.74
N ILE A 23 -22.82 -13.74 -20.11
CA ILE A 23 -22.12 -12.62 -20.76
C ILE A 23 -22.23 -12.62 -22.30
N GLY A 24 -23.12 -13.44 -22.87
CA GLY A 24 -23.43 -13.46 -24.29
C GLY A 24 -22.55 -14.39 -25.16
N PHE A 25 -21.72 -15.23 -24.56
CA PHE A 25 -20.97 -16.31 -25.18
C PHE A 25 -21.69 -17.67 -25.03
N ASP A 26 -22.86 -17.83 -25.67
CA ASP A 26 -23.57 -19.13 -25.73
C ASP A 26 -22.83 -20.08 -26.70
N LEU A 27 -21.75 -20.70 -26.21
CA LEU A 27 -20.82 -21.48 -27.01
C LEU A 27 -21.51 -22.67 -27.70
N PRO A 28 -21.38 -22.84 -29.03
CA PRO A 28 -21.90 -24.00 -29.75
C PRO A 28 -20.99 -25.22 -29.55
N THR A 29 -20.99 -25.81 -28.35
CA THR A 29 -20.08 -26.91 -27.95
C THR A 29 -20.21 -28.23 -28.73
N HIS A 30 -21.21 -28.33 -29.62
CA HIS A 30 -21.35 -29.44 -30.55
C HIS A 30 -20.43 -29.34 -31.77
N LEU A 31 -19.85 -28.16 -32.02
CA LEU A 31 -18.90 -27.95 -33.11
C LEU A 31 -17.52 -28.55 -32.77
N PRO A 32 -16.73 -28.95 -33.78
CA PRO A 32 -15.33 -29.27 -33.57
C PRO A 32 -14.54 -28.04 -33.10
N GLU A 33 -13.35 -28.27 -32.53
CA GLU A 33 -12.56 -27.20 -31.87
C GLU A 33 -12.22 -26.03 -32.80
N LYS A 34 -11.94 -26.30 -34.08
CA LYS A 34 -11.63 -25.28 -35.08
C LYS A 34 -12.79 -24.30 -35.28
N GLU A 35 -13.99 -24.82 -35.50
CA GLU A 35 -15.21 -24.04 -35.73
C GLU A 35 -15.72 -23.39 -34.43
N LEU A 36 -15.55 -24.06 -33.28
CA LEU A 36 -15.86 -23.48 -31.98
C LEU A 36 -14.94 -22.28 -31.68
N PHE A 37 -13.64 -22.40 -31.96
CA PHE A 37 -12.69 -21.32 -31.78
C PHE A 37 -12.95 -20.16 -32.76
N GLU A 38 -13.25 -20.45 -34.03
CA GLU A 38 -13.69 -19.43 -34.99
C GLU A 38 -14.90 -18.64 -34.45
N TRP A 39 -15.93 -19.36 -33.96
CA TRP A 39 -17.12 -18.73 -33.39
C TRP A 39 -16.76 -17.78 -32.24
N PHE A 40 -15.89 -18.22 -31.34
CA PHE A 40 -15.41 -17.40 -30.22
C PHE A 40 -14.66 -16.15 -30.70
N VAL A 41 -13.71 -16.29 -31.63
CA VAL A 41 -12.92 -15.16 -32.15
C VAL A 41 -13.83 -14.15 -32.85
N ARG A 42 -14.82 -14.61 -33.64
CA ARG A 42 -15.81 -13.72 -34.25
C ARG A 42 -16.65 -12.98 -33.21
N LYS A 43 -16.99 -13.66 -32.10
CA LYS A 43 -17.72 -13.05 -30.99
C LYS A 43 -16.88 -12.00 -30.25
N VAL A 44 -15.57 -12.19 -30.10
CA VAL A 44 -14.64 -11.17 -29.57
C VAL A 44 -14.67 -9.90 -30.44
N TYR A 45 -14.77 -10.05 -31.77
CA TYR A 45 -14.92 -8.93 -32.71
C TYR A 45 -16.39 -8.51 -32.95
N PHE A 46 -17.24 -8.53 -31.92
CA PHE A 46 -18.67 -8.17 -32.02
C PHE A 46 -18.95 -6.76 -32.56
N THR A 47 -17.97 -5.86 -32.52
CA THR A 47 -18.07 -4.49 -33.06
C THR A 47 -18.00 -4.44 -34.59
N TYR A 48 -17.62 -5.53 -35.25
CA TYR A 48 -17.56 -5.66 -36.70
C TYR A 48 -18.81 -6.35 -37.24
N LYS A 49 -19.46 -5.74 -38.24
CA LYS A 49 -20.54 -6.41 -39.00
C LYS A 49 -20.00 -7.52 -39.90
N ASP A 50 -18.88 -7.24 -40.57
CA ASP A 50 -18.12 -8.20 -41.35
C ASP A 50 -16.93 -8.68 -40.51
N THR A 51 -17.07 -9.84 -39.89
CA THR A 51 -16.03 -10.41 -39.03
C THR A 51 -14.93 -11.12 -39.81
N ASP A 52 -15.07 -11.32 -41.13
CA ASP A 52 -13.97 -11.88 -41.94
C ASP A 52 -12.77 -10.93 -41.96
N TYR A 53 -13.01 -9.63 -41.99
CA TYR A 53 -11.94 -8.63 -41.96
C TYR A 53 -11.03 -8.75 -40.73
N PRO A 54 -11.51 -8.68 -39.47
CA PRO A 54 -10.64 -8.85 -38.31
C PRO A 54 -9.97 -10.22 -38.25
N LEU A 55 -10.64 -11.31 -38.68
CA LEU A 55 -10.01 -12.63 -38.79
C LEU A 55 -8.86 -12.64 -39.82
N SER A 56 -8.97 -11.92 -40.93
CA SER A 56 -7.90 -11.79 -41.94
C SER A 56 -6.70 -10.96 -41.48
N ASN A 57 -6.84 -10.20 -40.40
CA ASN A 57 -5.74 -9.43 -39.79
C ASN A 57 -4.98 -10.23 -38.71
N LEU A 58 -5.50 -11.39 -38.32
CA LEU A 58 -4.85 -12.32 -37.40
C LEU A 58 -4.07 -13.36 -38.20
N VAL A 59 -3.02 -13.92 -37.62
CA VAL A 59 -2.26 -15.02 -38.24
C VAL A 59 -2.27 -16.30 -37.41
N VAL A 60 -2.09 -17.44 -38.07
CA VAL A 60 -1.82 -18.73 -37.39
C VAL A 60 -0.36 -19.17 -37.50
N ASP A 61 0.36 -18.61 -38.47
CA ASP A 61 1.79 -18.77 -38.72
C ASP A 61 2.29 -17.62 -39.62
N SER A 62 3.60 -17.59 -39.90
CA SER A 62 4.23 -16.54 -40.71
C SER A 62 3.78 -16.45 -42.17
N LYS A 63 2.90 -17.35 -42.64
CA LYS A 63 2.47 -17.44 -44.04
C LYS A 63 0.97 -17.41 -44.24
N THR A 64 0.19 -17.61 -43.19
CA THR A 64 -1.26 -17.86 -43.28
C THR A 64 -2.01 -17.01 -42.27
N ASP A 65 -2.91 -16.16 -42.75
CA ASP A 65 -3.88 -15.48 -41.90
C ASP A 65 -4.93 -16.45 -41.35
N PHE A 66 -5.61 -16.05 -40.27
CA PHE A 66 -6.54 -16.91 -39.56
C PHE A 66 -7.81 -17.20 -40.37
N LEU A 67 -8.30 -16.24 -41.17
CA LEU A 67 -9.45 -16.46 -42.06
C LEU A 67 -9.13 -17.54 -43.11
N THR A 68 -7.99 -17.42 -43.80
CA THR A 68 -7.53 -18.40 -44.78
C THR A 68 -7.32 -19.77 -44.14
N TYR A 69 -6.77 -19.83 -42.92
CA TYR A 69 -6.64 -21.08 -42.18
C TYR A 69 -7.99 -21.74 -41.89
N ILE A 70 -8.96 -20.97 -41.40
CA ILE A 70 -10.32 -21.45 -41.11
C ILE A 70 -10.99 -22.03 -42.35
N GLN A 71 -10.82 -21.37 -43.51
CA GLN A 71 -11.39 -21.80 -44.80
C GLN A 71 -10.63 -22.98 -45.47
N SER A 72 -9.53 -23.44 -44.89
CA SER A 72 -8.71 -24.54 -45.41
C SER A 72 -9.02 -25.87 -44.73
N ASP A 73 -8.56 -26.97 -45.34
CA ASP A 73 -8.63 -28.32 -44.76
C ASP A 73 -7.52 -28.58 -43.71
N ARG A 74 -6.75 -27.56 -43.31
CA ARG A 74 -5.69 -27.73 -42.30
C ARG A 74 -6.29 -28.13 -40.95
N GLU A 75 -5.70 -29.15 -40.34
CA GLU A 75 -6.10 -29.67 -39.03
C GLU A 75 -5.88 -28.65 -37.90
N TRP A 76 -6.63 -28.82 -36.83
CA TRP A 76 -6.53 -28.03 -35.62
C TRP A 76 -5.31 -28.45 -34.77
N SER A 77 -4.72 -27.50 -34.05
CA SER A 77 -3.65 -27.78 -33.08
C SER A 77 -3.63 -26.73 -31.98
N SER A 78 -3.07 -27.09 -30.81
CA SER A 78 -2.87 -26.16 -29.70
C SER A 78 -2.03 -24.93 -30.09
N ASN A 79 -1.07 -25.08 -31.01
CA ASN A 79 -0.27 -23.96 -31.49
C ASN A 79 -1.12 -22.89 -32.18
N ILE A 80 -2.17 -23.28 -32.90
CA ILE A 80 -3.09 -22.33 -33.54
C ILE A 80 -3.88 -21.54 -32.49
N PHE A 81 -4.40 -22.22 -31.46
CA PHE A 81 -5.04 -21.57 -30.33
C PHE A 81 -4.12 -20.52 -29.71
N TYR A 82 -2.89 -20.90 -29.34
CA TYR A 82 -1.96 -19.99 -28.68
C TYR A 82 -1.59 -18.78 -29.55
N THR A 83 -1.25 -19.00 -30.83
CA THR A 83 -0.87 -17.92 -31.74
C THR A 83 -1.99 -16.88 -31.86
N VAL A 84 -3.24 -17.32 -31.99
CA VAL A 84 -4.38 -16.42 -32.10
C VAL A 84 -4.74 -15.79 -30.74
N ALA A 85 -4.71 -16.56 -29.65
CA ALA A 85 -5.00 -16.08 -28.30
C ALA A 85 -4.06 -14.94 -27.87
N LEU A 86 -2.76 -15.06 -28.15
CA LEU A 86 -1.78 -13.98 -27.90
C LEU A 86 -2.13 -12.69 -28.66
N GLN A 87 -2.59 -12.80 -29.91
CA GLN A 87 -3.02 -11.65 -30.70
C GLN A 87 -4.32 -11.03 -30.17
N LEU A 88 -5.27 -11.83 -29.68
CA LEU A 88 -6.47 -11.32 -29.00
C LEU A 88 -6.13 -10.54 -27.72
N LEU A 89 -5.06 -10.94 -27.03
CA LEU A 89 -4.52 -10.23 -25.86
C LEU A 89 -3.66 -9.02 -26.25
N GLY A 90 -3.50 -8.75 -27.55
CA GLY A 90 -2.85 -7.55 -28.08
C GLY A 90 -1.36 -7.67 -28.36
N PHE A 91 -0.78 -8.88 -28.28
CA PHE A 91 0.57 -9.11 -28.80
C PHE A 91 0.57 -9.14 -30.34
N HIS A 92 1.65 -8.70 -30.95
CA HIS A 92 1.80 -8.63 -32.39
C HIS A 92 2.78 -9.72 -32.87
N TYR A 93 2.32 -10.65 -33.70
CA TYR A 93 3.15 -11.77 -34.16
C TYR A 93 4.50 -11.30 -34.78
N PHE A 94 4.48 -10.48 -35.83
CA PHE A 94 5.74 -10.04 -36.48
C PHE A 94 6.57 -8.98 -35.73
N ILE A 95 6.23 -8.65 -34.48
CA ILE A 95 6.94 -7.63 -33.68
C ILE A 95 7.36 -8.22 -32.34
N ASP A 96 6.41 -8.82 -31.62
CA ASP A 96 6.61 -9.40 -30.31
C ASP A 96 7.04 -10.88 -30.39
N PHE A 97 6.49 -11.68 -31.34
CA PHE A 97 6.80 -13.12 -31.42
C PHE A 97 6.51 -13.83 -32.75
N GLU A 98 7.49 -14.54 -33.33
CA GLU A 98 7.24 -15.46 -34.46
C GLU A 98 7.25 -16.94 -34.04
N ASP A 99 7.91 -17.27 -32.92
CA ASP A 99 7.90 -18.60 -32.30
C ASP A 99 6.99 -18.60 -31.07
N THR A 100 5.75 -19.06 -31.29
CA THR A 100 4.73 -19.18 -30.26
C THR A 100 5.20 -20.01 -29.07
N THR A 101 5.90 -21.13 -29.27
CA THR A 101 6.27 -22.01 -28.15
C THR A 101 7.29 -21.36 -27.22
N SER A 102 8.29 -20.68 -27.80
CA SER A 102 9.29 -19.95 -27.02
C SER A 102 8.67 -18.74 -26.32
N PHE A 103 7.77 -18.02 -27.00
CA PHE A 103 7.15 -16.83 -26.44
C PHE A 103 6.19 -17.13 -25.28
N LEU A 104 5.42 -18.22 -25.34
CA LEU A 104 4.57 -18.66 -24.23
C LEU A 104 5.37 -18.85 -22.92
N LYS A 105 6.62 -19.36 -23.03
CA LYS A 105 7.52 -19.50 -21.89
C LYS A 105 8.06 -18.16 -21.42
N GLU A 106 8.41 -17.28 -22.35
CA GLU A 106 8.92 -15.93 -22.05
C GLU A 106 7.92 -15.12 -21.24
N VAL A 107 6.65 -15.09 -21.67
CA VAL A 107 5.58 -14.34 -21.01
C VAL A 107 4.92 -15.10 -19.86
N GLN A 108 5.33 -16.36 -19.61
CA GLN A 108 4.71 -17.25 -18.62
C GLN A 108 3.19 -17.38 -18.82
N PHE A 109 2.78 -17.68 -20.06
CA PHE A 109 1.37 -17.70 -20.44
C PHE A 109 0.54 -18.60 -19.49
N PRO A 110 -0.59 -18.12 -18.94
CA PRO A 110 -1.24 -18.78 -17.81
C PRO A 110 -2.10 -19.98 -18.21
N ILE A 111 -2.33 -20.19 -19.51
CA ILE A 111 -3.26 -21.21 -20.01
C ILE A 111 -2.46 -22.41 -20.50
N GLU A 112 -2.68 -23.57 -19.89
CA GLU A 112 -2.26 -24.86 -20.44
C GLU A 112 -3.38 -25.41 -21.34
N TYR A 113 -3.05 -25.71 -22.60
CA TYR A 113 -4.00 -26.21 -23.58
C TYR A 113 -4.55 -27.58 -23.18
N GLY A 114 -5.87 -27.68 -23.11
CA GLY A 114 -6.57 -28.91 -22.75
C GLY A 114 -7.99 -28.86 -23.29
N ASN A 115 -8.97 -28.66 -22.40
CA ASN A 115 -10.35 -28.46 -22.83
C ASN A 115 -10.54 -27.05 -23.41
N LEU A 116 -10.94 -26.95 -24.68
CA LEU A 116 -11.09 -25.65 -25.35
C LEU A 116 -12.08 -24.71 -24.63
N VAL A 117 -13.18 -25.21 -24.07
CA VAL A 117 -14.15 -24.36 -23.34
C VAL A 117 -13.50 -23.73 -22.11
N GLU A 118 -12.76 -24.52 -21.33
CA GLU A 118 -12.02 -24.03 -20.16
C GLU A 118 -10.93 -23.02 -20.58
N ASN A 119 -10.21 -23.30 -21.67
CA ASN A 119 -9.19 -22.39 -22.19
C ASN A 119 -9.77 -21.06 -22.70
N LEU A 120 -10.93 -21.06 -23.36
CA LEU A 120 -11.60 -19.82 -23.79
C LEU A 120 -12.11 -19.00 -22.61
N TYR A 121 -12.63 -19.67 -21.58
CA TYR A 121 -13.03 -19.03 -20.33
C TYR A 121 -11.84 -18.39 -19.60
N HIS A 122 -10.72 -19.10 -19.51
CA HIS A 122 -9.49 -18.57 -18.92
C HIS A 122 -8.92 -17.40 -19.77
N LEU A 123 -9.02 -17.49 -21.10
CA LEU A 123 -8.58 -16.41 -22.00
C LEU A 123 -9.35 -15.10 -21.76
N LEU A 124 -10.67 -15.17 -21.56
CA LEU A 124 -11.47 -14.00 -21.18
C LEU A 124 -11.02 -13.41 -19.84
N ASN A 125 -10.57 -14.24 -18.90
CA ASN A 125 -10.02 -13.84 -17.61
C ASN A 125 -8.54 -13.44 -17.66
N THR A 126 -7.88 -13.46 -18.83
CA THR A 126 -6.45 -13.17 -18.97
C THR A 126 -6.22 -11.70 -19.33
N ARG A 127 -5.20 -11.08 -18.76
CA ARG A 127 -4.83 -9.68 -19.06
C ARG A 127 -4.34 -9.49 -20.49
N THR A 128 -4.77 -8.41 -21.11
CA THR A 128 -4.21 -7.93 -22.37
C THR A 128 -2.92 -7.14 -22.09
N VAL A 129 -2.13 -6.85 -23.13
CA VAL A 129 -0.95 -5.99 -23.02
C VAL A 129 -1.27 -4.57 -22.55
N LYS A 130 -2.55 -4.16 -22.64
CA LYS A 130 -3.08 -2.87 -22.16
C LYS A 130 -3.43 -2.89 -20.67
N GLY A 131 -3.47 -4.07 -20.05
CA GLY A 131 -3.59 -4.29 -18.60
C GLY A 131 -5.00 -4.54 -18.07
N ASN A 132 -6.06 -4.45 -18.89
CA ASN A 132 -7.39 -4.99 -18.54
C ASN A 132 -7.44 -6.49 -18.82
N LEU A 133 -8.32 -7.23 -18.12
CA LEU A 133 -8.73 -8.55 -18.59
C LEU A 133 -9.37 -8.41 -19.99
N LEU A 134 -9.26 -9.44 -20.82
CA LEU A 134 -9.92 -9.45 -22.13
C LEU A 134 -11.43 -9.20 -21.95
N ILE A 135 -12.09 -9.83 -20.98
CA ILE A 135 -13.51 -9.58 -20.70
C ILE A 135 -13.80 -8.14 -20.30
N ASP A 136 -12.95 -7.52 -19.46
CA ASP A 136 -13.12 -6.13 -19.05
C ASP A 136 -13.03 -5.18 -20.25
N GLN A 137 -12.13 -5.47 -21.19
CA GLN A 137 -12.02 -4.70 -22.44
C GLN A 137 -13.25 -4.89 -23.35
N LEU A 138 -13.77 -6.12 -23.46
CA LEU A 138 -14.98 -6.34 -24.27
C LEU A 138 -16.21 -5.67 -23.65
N VAL A 139 -16.32 -5.67 -22.32
CA VAL A 139 -17.37 -4.94 -21.60
C VAL A 139 -17.21 -3.44 -21.81
N SER A 140 -15.98 -2.90 -21.74
CA SER A 140 -15.74 -1.48 -22.03
C SER A 140 -16.12 -1.09 -23.46
N ASP A 141 -15.89 -2.01 -24.41
CA ASP A 141 -16.22 -1.85 -25.83
C ASP A 141 -17.72 -2.07 -26.13
N GLY A 142 -18.51 -2.47 -25.12
CA GLY A 142 -19.97 -2.56 -25.20
C GLY A 142 -20.57 -3.94 -25.45
N LEU A 143 -19.85 -5.00 -25.09
CA LEU A 143 -20.35 -6.39 -25.17
C LEU A 143 -21.66 -6.58 -24.39
N ILE A 144 -21.71 -6.04 -23.17
CA ILE A 144 -22.89 -6.01 -22.29
C ILE A 144 -23.40 -4.56 -22.26
N PRO A 145 -24.70 -4.24 -22.14
CA PRO A 145 -25.16 -2.86 -21.96
C PRO A 145 -24.83 -2.29 -20.56
N GLU A 146 -24.78 -0.95 -20.42
CA GLU A 146 -24.84 -0.29 -19.10
C GLU A 146 -26.30 -0.24 -18.61
N ASP A 147 -26.79 -1.36 -18.09
CA ASP A 147 -28.17 -1.49 -17.59
C ASP A 147 -28.31 -1.17 -16.10
N ASN A 148 -27.21 -0.75 -15.45
CA ASN A 148 -27.13 -0.48 -14.01
C ASN A 148 -27.56 -1.69 -13.17
N GLN A 149 -27.23 -2.90 -13.62
CA GLN A 149 -27.38 -4.14 -12.86
C GLN A 149 -26.02 -4.80 -12.63
N TYR A 150 -25.92 -5.63 -11.61
CA TYR A 150 -24.72 -6.43 -11.42
C TYR A 150 -24.68 -7.57 -12.43
N HIS A 151 -23.62 -7.59 -13.24
CA HIS A 151 -23.22 -8.75 -14.03
C HIS A 151 -21.90 -9.27 -13.49
N TYR A 152 -21.77 -10.60 -13.39
CA TYR A 152 -20.58 -11.24 -12.85
C TYR A 152 -19.92 -12.13 -13.88
N PHE A 153 -18.60 -12.21 -13.79
CA PHE A 153 -17.82 -13.21 -14.52
C PHE A 153 -16.61 -13.62 -13.67
N ASN A 154 -16.43 -14.91 -13.45
CA ASN A 154 -15.37 -15.48 -12.62
C ASN A 154 -15.28 -14.84 -11.23
N GLY A 155 -16.43 -14.66 -10.59
CA GLY A 155 -16.54 -14.05 -9.26
C GLY A 155 -16.32 -12.54 -9.18
N LYS A 156 -16.22 -11.84 -10.32
CA LYS A 156 -15.92 -10.39 -10.39
C LYS A 156 -17.12 -9.64 -10.95
N SER A 157 -17.45 -8.49 -10.35
CA SER A 157 -18.46 -7.58 -10.90
C SER A 157 -17.91 -6.87 -12.15
N LEU A 158 -18.73 -6.81 -13.22
CA LEU A 158 -18.38 -6.20 -14.51
C LEU A 158 -18.83 -4.74 -14.60
N ALA A 159 -18.16 -3.96 -15.45
CA ALA A 159 -18.42 -2.52 -15.66
C ALA A 159 -19.76 -2.27 -16.42
N THR A 160 -20.87 -2.46 -15.71
CA THR A 160 -22.24 -2.44 -16.23
C THR A 160 -23.12 -1.37 -15.59
N PHE A 161 -22.56 -0.61 -14.64
CA PHE A 161 -23.14 0.63 -14.14
C PHE A 161 -22.55 1.81 -14.89
N THR A 162 -23.40 2.72 -15.36
CA THR A 162 -22.93 3.93 -16.01
C THR A 162 -22.30 4.88 -14.99
N SER A 163 -21.15 5.41 -15.37
CA SER A 163 -20.41 6.42 -14.60
C SER A 163 -20.74 7.85 -15.04
N HIS A 164 -21.48 8.01 -16.14
CA HIS A 164 -21.81 9.31 -16.72
C HIS A 164 -22.86 10.06 -15.91
N ASP A 165 -23.84 9.35 -15.36
CA ASP A 165 -24.97 9.90 -14.60
C ASP A 165 -24.90 9.61 -13.10
N ALA A 166 -23.69 9.25 -12.61
CA ALA A 166 -23.43 8.94 -11.20
C ALA A 166 -23.91 10.08 -10.29
N ILE A 167 -24.52 9.71 -9.17
CA ILE A 167 -24.99 10.63 -8.15
C ILE A 167 -23.79 11.15 -7.37
N ARG A 168 -23.75 12.46 -7.15
CA ARG A 168 -22.66 13.18 -6.50
C ARG A 168 -23.22 14.09 -5.42
N GLU A 169 -22.98 13.75 -4.16
CA GLU A 169 -23.63 14.39 -3.02
C GLU A 169 -22.65 14.61 -1.87
N VAL A 170 -22.97 15.57 -1.01
CA VAL A 170 -22.23 15.85 0.23
C VAL A 170 -23.19 15.77 1.39
N VAL A 171 -22.73 15.15 2.48
CA VAL A 171 -23.45 15.09 3.76
C VAL A 171 -22.48 15.35 4.91
N TYR A 172 -23.03 15.66 6.08
CA TYR A 172 -22.28 15.97 7.29
C TYR A 172 -22.64 14.97 8.39
N VAL A 173 -21.81 13.96 8.59
CA VAL A 173 -22.01 12.94 9.62
C VAL A 173 -21.71 13.54 10.99
N GLU A 174 -22.62 13.36 11.94
CA GLU A 174 -22.42 13.78 13.32
C GLU A 174 -21.55 12.77 14.05
N SER A 175 -20.29 13.12 14.31
CA SER A 175 -19.40 12.24 15.05
C SER A 175 -19.81 12.10 16.51
N ARG A 176 -19.09 11.27 17.26
CA ARG A 176 -19.21 11.13 18.71
C ARG A 176 -18.05 11.78 19.47
N VAL A 177 -17.33 12.70 18.84
CA VAL A 177 -16.22 13.43 19.44
C VAL A 177 -16.50 14.93 19.44
N ASP A 178 -15.94 15.63 20.42
CA ASP A 178 -15.97 17.10 20.55
C ASP A 178 -14.53 17.58 20.73
N THR A 179 -13.80 17.66 19.61
CA THR A 179 -12.35 17.85 19.61
C THR A 179 -11.96 19.31 19.88
N ASP A 180 -12.84 20.28 19.60
CA ASP A 180 -12.63 21.70 19.92
C ASP A 180 -13.34 22.17 21.20
N LYS A 181 -14.06 21.27 21.88
CA LYS A 181 -14.71 21.46 23.19
C LYS A 181 -15.76 22.57 23.19
N ASP A 182 -16.50 22.70 22.08
CA ASP A 182 -17.57 23.69 21.93
C ASP A 182 -18.92 23.21 22.52
N GLY A 183 -18.97 21.95 23.00
CA GLY A 183 -20.14 21.32 23.60
C GLY A 183 -21.07 20.66 22.58
N LEU A 184 -20.68 20.58 21.31
CA LEU A 184 -21.39 19.90 20.24
C LEU A 184 -20.51 18.78 19.64
N PRO A 185 -21.11 17.65 19.21
CA PRO A 185 -20.35 16.66 18.47
C PRO A 185 -19.90 17.20 17.12
N ASP A 186 -18.65 16.97 16.74
CA ASP A 186 -18.07 17.46 15.49
C ASP A 186 -18.80 16.89 14.26
N LEU A 187 -19.16 17.75 13.31
CA LEU A 187 -19.65 17.32 12.00
C LEU A 187 -18.49 17.00 11.05
N VAL A 188 -18.54 15.82 10.43
CA VAL A 188 -17.56 15.35 9.45
C VAL A 188 -18.16 15.36 8.06
N LYS A 189 -17.53 16.08 7.14
CA LYS A 189 -17.92 16.08 5.72
C LYS A 189 -17.62 14.74 5.06
N VAL A 190 -18.60 14.24 4.32
CA VAL A 190 -18.50 13.04 3.47
C VAL A 190 -18.86 13.41 2.05
N SER A 191 -17.90 13.25 1.13
CA SER A 191 -18.10 13.37 -0.31
C SER A 191 -18.49 12.00 -0.88
N ILE A 192 -19.63 11.91 -1.55
CA ILE A 192 -20.21 10.64 -2.03
C ILE A 192 -20.32 10.67 -3.55
N ILE A 193 -19.82 9.63 -4.21
CA ILE A 193 -20.06 9.35 -5.63
C ILE A 193 -20.63 7.93 -5.71
N ARG A 194 -21.83 7.76 -6.24
CA ARG A 194 -22.46 6.43 -6.34
C ARG A 194 -23.21 6.23 -7.65
N PRO A 195 -23.24 5.00 -8.19
CA PRO A 195 -24.04 4.71 -9.36
C PRO A 195 -25.54 4.73 -9.01
N ARG A 196 -26.37 4.87 -10.03
CA ARG A 196 -27.82 4.65 -9.87
C ARG A 196 -28.10 3.16 -9.80
N TYR A 197 -28.90 2.74 -8.83
CA TYR A 197 -29.30 1.35 -8.67
C TYR A 197 -30.66 1.25 -7.99
N GLU A 198 -31.57 0.42 -8.50
CA GLU A 198 -32.86 0.10 -7.87
C GLU A 198 -32.66 -0.98 -6.77
N GLY A 199 -31.77 -0.68 -5.83
CA GLY A 199 -31.40 -1.59 -4.76
C GLY A 199 -30.36 -0.96 -3.85
N LYS A 200 -29.74 -1.77 -2.99
CA LYS A 200 -28.72 -1.32 -2.06
C LYS A 200 -27.33 -1.69 -2.56
N ILE A 201 -26.39 -0.75 -2.47
CA ILE A 201 -25.00 -0.93 -2.89
C ILE A 201 -24.04 -0.83 -1.70
N PRO A 202 -22.88 -1.50 -1.75
CA PRO A 202 -21.83 -1.32 -0.77
C PRO A 202 -21.03 -0.03 -1.00
N ALA A 203 -20.18 0.31 -0.04
CA ALA A 203 -19.31 1.48 -0.12
C ALA A 203 -17.82 1.10 -0.06
N VAL A 204 -17.00 1.82 -0.80
CA VAL A 204 -15.55 1.87 -0.69
C VAL A 204 -15.18 3.24 -0.14
N MET A 205 -14.68 3.25 1.10
CA MET A 205 -14.42 4.46 1.86
C MET A 205 -12.92 4.77 1.91
N THR A 206 -12.55 5.98 1.49
CA THR A 206 -11.20 6.52 1.62
C THR A 206 -11.20 7.60 2.70
N ALA A 207 -10.65 7.27 3.87
CA ALA A 207 -10.44 8.21 4.97
C ALA A 207 -9.15 9.00 4.73
N SER A 208 -9.26 10.24 4.29
CA SER A 208 -8.14 11.06 3.82
C SER A 208 -8.19 12.48 4.38
N PRO A 209 -7.32 12.81 5.35
CA PRO A 209 -7.17 14.19 5.83
C PRO A 209 -6.70 15.16 4.73
N TYR A 210 -6.09 14.65 3.67
CA TYR A 210 -5.60 15.44 2.54
C TYR A 210 -6.70 15.83 1.55
N HIS A 211 -7.87 15.18 1.60
CA HIS A 211 -8.83 15.20 0.50
C HIS A 211 -9.30 16.61 0.10
N GLN A 212 -9.53 17.48 1.09
CA GLN A 212 -10.00 18.85 0.86
C GLN A 212 -8.87 19.86 0.63
N GLY A 213 -7.62 19.39 0.52
CA GLY A 213 -6.41 20.19 0.32
C GLY A 213 -5.46 20.16 1.51
N THR A 214 -4.22 20.58 1.27
CA THR A 214 -3.14 20.65 2.27
C THR A 214 -2.64 22.08 2.43
N ASN A 215 -2.01 22.37 3.58
CA ASN A 215 -1.40 23.67 3.87
C ASN A 215 0.14 23.57 3.91
N ASP A 216 0.73 23.33 2.73
CA ASP A 216 2.17 23.09 2.58
C ASP A 216 3.01 24.23 3.18
N LYS A 217 2.58 25.48 3.04
CA LYS A 217 3.28 26.65 3.59
C LYS A 217 3.37 26.65 5.11
N ALA A 218 2.39 26.09 5.81
CA ALA A 218 2.43 26.00 7.27
C ALA A 218 3.26 24.80 7.70
N SER A 219 3.12 23.65 7.02
CA SER A 219 3.96 22.47 7.20
C SER A 219 5.45 22.79 7.04
N ASP A 220 5.84 23.46 5.94
CA ASP A 220 7.23 23.85 5.66
C ASP A 220 7.82 24.74 6.76
N LYS A 221 7.00 25.61 7.37
CA LYS A 221 7.43 26.48 8.47
C LYS A 221 7.58 25.74 9.79
N ALA A 222 6.92 24.60 9.94
CA ALA A 222 6.98 23.76 11.13
C ALA A 222 8.14 22.75 11.09
N LEU A 223 8.87 22.64 9.97
CA LEU A 223 10.02 21.74 9.86
C LEU A 223 11.12 22.12 10.87
N TYR A 224 11.66 21.10 11.54
CA TYR A 224 12.71 21.26 12.52
C TYR A 224 14.09 21.37 11.86
N ASN A 225 14.95 22.19 12.46
CA ASN A 225 16.37 22.12 12.17
C ASN A 225 16.95 20.81 12.71
N MET A 226 17.47 19.97 11.83
CA MET A 226 18.10 18.70 12.20
C MET A 226 19.54 18.87 12.70
N ASN A 227 20.15 20.05 12.54
CA ASN A 227 21.50 20.35 13.04
C ASN A 227 21.43 20.75 14.52
N VAL A 228 21.28 19.74 15.38
CA VAL A 228 21.19 19.85 16.84
C VAL A 228 22.02 18.72 17.47
N ASP A 229 22.46 18.94 18.71
CA ASP A 229 23.19 17.93 19.47
C ASP A 229 22.22 16.84 19.97
N LEU A 230 22.72 15.60 20.10
CA LEU A 230 22.00 14.55 20.80
C LEU A 230 22.04 14.86 22.29
N GLU A 231 20.87 14.95 22.93
CA GLU A 231 20.75 15.18 24.36
C GLU A 231 21.10 13.92 25.17
N VAL A 232 21.66 14.12 26.35
CA VAL A 232 21.83 13.05 27.34
C VAL A 232 20.53 12.90 28.11
N LYS A 233 20.02 11.67 28.20
CA LYS A 233 18.80 11.39 28.96
C LYS A 233 19.13 10.98 30.39
N GLU A 234 18.29 11.41 31.33
CA GLU A 234 18.34 10.91 32.70
C GLU A 234 17.79 9.47 32.75
N PRO A 235 18.45 8.52 33.44
CA PRO A 235 17.95 7.15 33.53
C PRO A 235 16.60 7.06 34.25
N HIS A 236 15.62 6.42 33.63
CA HIS A 236 14.29 6.22 34.20
C HIS A 236 13.51 5.14 33.45
N THR A 237 12.39 4.72 34.02
CA THR A 237 11.40 3.88 33.34
C THR A 237 10.22 4.74 32.91
N ILE A 238 9.83 4.61 31.66
CA ILE A 238 8.68 5.28 31.07
C ILE A 238 7.41 4.53 31.50
N GLN A 239 6.44 5.26 32.02
CA GLN A 239 5.14 4.72 32.39
C GLN A 239 4.08 5.27 31.43
N VAL A 240 3.24 4.38 30.92
CA VAL A 240 2.09 4.72 30.06
C VAL A 240 0.84 4.05 30.62
N GLU A 241 -0.30 4.70 30.39
CA GLU A 241 -1.61 4.24 30.79
C GLU A 241 -2.42 3.79 29.58
N VAL A 242 -3.44 2.97 29.83
CA VAL A 242 -4.35 2.50 28.77
C VAL A 242 -5.10 3.70 28.19
N PRO A 243 -5.01 3.95 26.87
CA PRO A 243 -5.70 5.06 26.22
C PRO A 243 -7.21 5.03 26.49
N GLN A 244 -7.80 6.20 26.76
CA GLN A 244 -9.23 6.37 26.97
C GLN A 244 -9.83 7.24 25.85
N LEU A 245 -11.00 6.86 25.35
CA LEU A 245 -11.77 7.63 24.38
C LEU A 245 -13.05 8.17 25.04
N GLU A 246 -13.15 9.49 25.15
CA GLU A 246 -14.36 10.16 25.60
C GLU A 246 -15.31 10.35 24.42
N LEU A 247 -16.57 9.94 24.61
CA LEU A 247 -17.61 10.05 23.59
C LEU A 247 -18.68 11.03 24.05
N VAL A 248 -19.19 11.83 23.11
CA VAL A 248 -20.33 12.73 23.31
C VAL A 248 -21.61 12.15 22.70
N ASP A 249 -22.74 12.60 23.22
CA ASP A 249 -24.07 12.20 22.76
C ASP A 249 -24.57 13.13 21.64
N PRO A 250 -25.37 12.61 20.70
CA PRO A 250 -26.04 13.42 19.68
C PRO A 250 -26.92 14.52 20.28
N VAL A 251 -26.89 15.72 19.70
CA VAL A 251 -27.62 16.91 20.22
C VAL A 251 -28.77 17.36 19.31
N GLY A 252 -29.87 17.82 19.90
CA GLY A 252 -30.99 18.41 19.18
C GLY A 252 -31.86 17.45 18.35
N SER A 253 -32.86 18.00 17.67
CA SER A 253 -33.81 17.29 16.79
C SER A 253 -33.71 17.80 15.35
N ALA A 254 -33.89 16.93 14.37
CA ALA A 254 -33.86 17.27 12.96
C ALA A 254 -35.07 16.68 12.20
N GLU A 255 -35.51 17.38 11.17
CA GLU A 255 -36.48 16.89 10.19
C GLU A 255 -35.81 15.88 9.25
N LEU A 256 -36.40 14.71 9.05
CA LEU A 256 -35.90 13.73 8.10
C LEU A 256 -36.27 14.16 6.68
N VAL A 257 -35.27 14.24 5.79
CA VAL A 257 -35.43 14.52 4.36
C VAL A 257 -34.84 13.38 3.52
N ASP A 258 -35.31 13.27 2.28
CA ASP A 258 -34.94 12.16 1.37
C ASP A 258 -33.66 12.44 0.56
N GLU A 259 -33.30 13.71 0.37
CA GLU A 259 -32.18 14.11 -0.50
C GLU A 259 -31.16 14.97 0.24
N ALA A 260 -29.88 14.77 -0.09
CA ALA A 260 -28.82 15.71 0.26
C ALA A 260 -28.99 17.03 -0.53
N GLU A 261 -28.50 18.13 0.04
CA GLU A 261 -28.74 19.48 -0.51
C GLU A 261 -27.49 20.17 -1.02
N GLU A 262 -26.33 19.55 -0.83
CA GLU A 262 -25.07 19.94 -1.45
C GLU A 262 -24.68 18.90 -2.51
N THR A 263 -24.44 19.39 -3.73
CA THR A 263 -23.95 18.57 -4.84
C THR A 263 -22.43 18.58 -4.86
N LEU A 264 -21.82 17.40 -4.85
CA LEU A 264 -20.37 17.28 -5.01
C LEU A 264 -19.98 17.61 -6.47
N THR A 265 -19.11 18.60 -6.64
CA THR A 265 -18.65 19.04 -7.97
C THR A 265 -17.38 18.32 -8.39
N HIS A 266 -16.26 18.71 -7.77
CA HIS A 266 -14.92 18.18 -8.04
C HIS A 266 -14.29 17.67 -6.75
N ILE A 267 -13.46 16.65 -6.91
CA ILE A 267 -12.53 16.19 -5.89
C ILE A 267 -11.12 16.46 -6.38
N ASN A 268 -10.20 16.80 -5.46
CA ASN A 268 -8.82 17.13 -5.82
C ASN A 268 -8.06 15.94 -6.40
N SER A 269 -8.36 14.74 -5.89
CA SER A 269 -7.79 13.48 -6.35
C SER A 269 -8.72 12.31 -5.98
N SER A 270 -8.85 11.34 -6.87
CA SER A 270 -9.47 10.04 -6.61
C SER A 270 -8.41 8.94 -6.62
N TYR A 271 -8.65 7.88 -5.84
CA TYR A 271 -7.86 6.66 -6.00
C TYR A 271 -8.42 5.85 -7.17
N THR A 272 -7.59 5.50 -8.15
CA THR A 272 -8.04 4.86 -9.40
C THR A 272 -8.61 3.45 -9.19
N LEU A 273 -8.31 2.76 -8.07
CA LEU A 273 -9.01 1.53 -7.69
C LEU A 273 -10.49 1.80 -7.37
N ASN A 274 -10.79 2.89 -6.66
CA ASN A 274 -12.17 3.28 -6.38
C ASN A 274 -12.89 3.66 -7.69
N ASP A 275 -12.20 4.33 -8.62
CA ASP A 275 -12.76 4.65 -9.94
C ASP A 275 -13.03 3.38 -10.79
N TYR A 276 -12.22 2.33 -10.63
CA TYR A 276 -12.46 1.00 -11.22
C TYR A 276 -13.70 0.31 -10.65
N LEU A 277 -13.96 0.47 -9.34
CA LEU A 277 -15.08 -0.17 -8.65
C LEU A 277 -16.42 0.58 -8.87
N LEU A 278 -16.40 1.89 -9.11
CA LEU A 278 -17.62 2.68 -9.34
C LEU A 278 -18.54 2.11 -10.44
N PRO A 279 -18.08 1.90 -11.69
CA PRO A 279 -18.91 1.31 -12.75
C PRO A 279 -19.22 -0.18 -12.54
N ARG A 280 -18.69 -0.78 -11.47
CA ARG A 280 -18.95 -2.16 -11.03
C ARG A 280 -19.93 -2.21 -9.86
N GLY A 281 -20.61 -1.10 -9.56
CA GLY A 281 -21.70 -1.05 -8.60
C GLY A 281 -21.27 -0.79 -7.16
N TYR A 282 -20.16 -0.09 -6.94
CA TYR A 282 -19.70 0.29 -5.59
C TYR A 282 -19.78 1.81 -5.42
N ALA A 283 -20.26 2.30 -4.27
CA ALA A 283 -20.22 3.72 -3.95
C ALA A 283 -18.81 4.13 -3.48
N ASN A 284 -18.30 5.26 -3.96
CA ASN A 284 -17.05 5.85 -3.52
C ASN A 284 -17.31 6.95 -2.49
N LEU A 285 -16.75 6.79 -1.30
CA LEU A 285 -16.83 7.76 -0.22
C LEU A 285 -15.45 8.32 0.06
N TYR A 286 -15.33 9.65 0.06
CA TYR A 286 -14.13 10.34 0.51
C TYR A 286 -14.45 11.14 1.76
N VAL A 287 -13.84 10.74 2.88
CA VAL A 287 -14.10 11.31 4.20
C VAL A 287 -12.87 12.09 4.63
N SER A 288 -13.05 13.34 5.02
CA SER A 288 -11.93 14.22 5.36
C SER A 288 -11.57 14.21 6.85
N GLY A 289 -12.53 13.89 7.72
CA GLY A 289 -12.31 13.79 9.17
C GLY A 289 -12.35 15.15 9.89
N VAL A 290 -12.23 15.12 11.22
CA VAL A 290 -12.18 16.33 12.07
C VAL A 290 -11.00 17.24 11.72
N GLY A 291 -11.14 18.55 11.93
CA GLY A 291 -10.07 19.52 11.66
C GLY A 291 -9.80 19.77 10.18
N THR A 292 -10.59 19.19 9.27
CA THR A 292 -10.47 19.44 7.83
C THR A 292 -11.50 20.43 7.32
N LYS A 293 -11.21 21.03 6.16
CA LYS A 293 -12.08 21.99 5.48
C LYS A 293 -13.51 21.44 5.36
N ASP A 294 -14.48 22.30 5.69
CA ASP A 294 -15.91 22.01 5.75
C ASP A 294 -16.31 20.94 6.79
N SER A 295 -15.38 20.42 7.60
CA SER A 295 -15.69 19.66 8.83
C SER A 295 -15.48 20.55 10.06
N GLN A 296 -15.96 20.12 11.21
CA GLN A 296 -15.73 20.78 12.50
C GLN A 296 -14.53 20.19 13.24
N GLY A 297 -14.21 20.73 14.42
CA GLY A 297 -13.19 20.19 15.29
C GLY A 297 -11.74 20.61 14.97
N LEU A 298 -10.83 20.06 15.76
CA LEU A 298 -9.37 20.19 15.64
C LEU A 298 -8.76 18.97 14.95
N MET A 299 -7.54 19.13 14.43
CA MET A 299 -6.80 18.03 13.82
C MET A 299 -6.08 17.22 14.91
N THR A 300 -6.75 16.21 15.44
CA THR A 300 -6.21 15.39 16.54
C THR A 300 -5.16 14.36 16.10
N ASN A 301 -5.00 14.17 14.78
CA ASN A 301 -4.05 13.31 14.06
C ASN A 301 -3.76 11.97 14.75
N GLY A 302 -4.15 10.87 14.11
CA GLY A 302 -3.72 9.52 14.48
C GLY A 302 -4.26 8.95 15.79
N ASN A 303 -4.87 9.76 16.66
CA ASN A 303 -5.49 9.27 17.89
C ASN A 303 -6.90 8.71 17.62
N TYR A 304 -7.47 8.04 18.63
CA TYR A 304 -8.78 7.41 18.49
C TYR A 304 -9.96 8.39 18.37
N GLN A 305 -9.80 9.68 18.65
CA GLN A 305 -10.85 10.67 18.34
C GLN A 305 -10.99 10.85 16.82
N GLN A 306 -9.86 10.90 16.11
CA GLN A 306 -9.86 10.93 14.65
C GLN A 306 -10.45 9.63 14.07
N ILE A 307 -10.07 8.47 14.62
CA ILE A 307 -10.60 7.17 14.19
C ILE A 307 -12.11 7.08 14.43
N GLU A 308 -12.61 7.52 15.59
CA GLU A 308 -14.04 7.49 15.89
C GLU A 308 -14.83 8.38 14.92
N ALA A 309 -14.32 9.56 14.57
CA ALA A 309 -14.94 10.44 13.58
C ALA A 309 -15.11 9.77 12.22
N TYR A 310 -14.12 8.99 11.76
CA TYR A 310 -14.25 8.17 10.55
C TYR A 310 -15.19 6.97 10.75
N LYS A 311 -15.12 6.29 11.89
CA LYS A 311 -15.99 5.15 12.24
C LYS A 311 -17.46 5.55 12.19
N ASN A 312 -17.80 6.76 12.63
CA ASN A 312 -19.19 7.22 12.64
C ASN A 312 -19.78 7.36 11.23
N VAL A 313 -18.97 7.47 10.16
CA VAL A 313 -19.45 7.38 8.78
C VAL A 313 -19.92 5.96 8.46
N ILE A 314 -19.19 4.94 8.90
CA ILE A 314 -19.59 3.53 8.77
C ILE A 314 -20.86 3.26 9.60
N ASP A 315 -20.95 3.83 10.80
CA ASP A 315 -22.17 3.79 11.61
C ASP A 315 -23.36 4.47 10.90
N TRP A 316 -23.15 5.59 10.21
CA TRP A 316 -24.21 6.27 9.44
C TRP A 316 -24.69 5.42 8.26
N LEU A 317 -23.77 4.80 7.51
CA LEU A 317 -24.08 3.85 6.43
C LEU A 317 -24.92 2.67 6.93
N ASN A 318 -24.80 2.33 8.21
CA ASN A 318 -25.54 1.26 8.87
C ASN A 318 -26.73 1.76 9.73
N GLY A 319 -27.09 3.04 9.65
CA GLY A 319 -28.24 3.61 10.37
C GLY A 319 -28.05 3.74 11.89
N ARG A 320 -26.81 3.66 12.39
CA ARG A 320 -26.42 3.81 13.80
C ARG A 320 -25.95 5.23 14.16
N CYS A 321 -25.76 6.09 13.16
CA CYS A 321 -25.33 7.47 13.32
C CYS A 321 -26.19 8.43 12.47
N ARG A 322 -26.28 9.70 12.89
CA ARG A 322 -26.99 10.76 12.15
C ARG A 322 -26.06 11.43 11.14
N ALA A 323 -26.62 11.88 10.03
CA ALA A 323 -25.97 12.84 9.14
C ALA A 323 -26.96 13.93 8.76
N PHE A 324 -26.45 15.11 8.45
CA PHE A 324 -27.24 16.27 8.10
C PHE A 324 -26.93 16.74 6.68
N THR A 325 -27.88 17.47 6.09
CA THR A 325 -27.69 18.08 4.77
C THR A 325 -26.80 19.31 4.81
N ASP A 326 -26.67 19.94 5.98
CA ASP A 326 -25.84 21.14 6.21
C ASP A 326 -25.43 21.27 7.69
N HIS A 327 -24.58 22.26 7.99
CA HIS A 327 -24.08 22.55 9.34
C HIS A 327 -25.16 23.06 10.32
N THR A 328 -26.39 23.36 9.87
CA THR A 328 -27.46 23.86 10.78
C THR A 328 -28.05 22.76 11.65
N ARG A 329 -27.80 21.48 11.32
CA ARG A 329 -28.34 20.28 12.00
C ARG A 329 -29.87 20.20 11.99
N LYS A 330 -30.55 20.95 11.12
CA LYS A 330 -32.03 21.00 11.08
C LYS A 330 -32.64 19.90 10.24
N ARG A 331 -31.91 19.41 9.24
CA ARG A 331 -32.38 18.42 8.27
C ARG A 331 -31.44 17.23 8.24
N GLN A 332 -31.98 16.07 8.60
CA GLN A 332 -31.26 14.80 8.67
C GLN A 332 -31.48 14.00 7.39
N VAL A 333 -30.42 13.35 6.91
CA VAL A 333 -30.45 12.43 5.77
C VAL A 333 -29.94 11.04 6.19
N LYS A 334 -30.49 9.98 5.58
CA LYS A 334 -30.11 8.59 5.82
C LYS A 334 -29.34 8.03 4.63
N ALA A 335 -28.47 7.05 4.87
CA ALA A 335 -27.85 6.23 3.82
C ALA A 335 -28.76 5.06 3.42
N ASP A 336 -30.00 5.34 3.02
CA ASP A 336 -31.00 4.32 2.66
C ASP A 336 -30.62 3.49 1.42
N TRP A 337 -29.83 4.08 0.52
CA TRP A 337 -29.18 3.43 -0.64
C TRP A 337 -28.09 2.43 -0.26
N SER A 338 -27.57 2.46 0.98
CA SER A 338 -26.44 1.59 1.37
C SER A 338 -26.92 0.21 1.84
N ASN A 339 -26.13 -0.82 1.53
CA ASN A 339 -26.28 -2.16 2.12
C ASN A 339 -25.55 -2.31 3.47
N GLY A 340 -24.85 -1.28 3.94
CA GLY A 340 -24.12 -1.24 5.21
C GLY A 340 -22.71 -1.85 5.16
N LYS A 341 -22.35 -2.55 4.09
CA LYS A 341 -21.03 -3.18 3.94
C LYS A 341 -20.02 -2.21 3.34
N VAL A 342 -18.86 -2.13 3.96
CA VAL A 342 -17.82 -1.16 3.67
C VAL A 342 -16.48 -1.88 3.48
N ALA A 343 -15.72 -1.42 2.49
CA ALA A 343 -14.28 -1.63 2.44
C ALA A 343 -13.56 -0.29 2.55
N THR A 344 -12.40 -0.25 3.20
CA THR A 344 -11.55 0.96 3.18
C THR A 344 -10.39 0.83 2.21
N THR A 345 -9.97 1.94 1.60
CA THR A 345 -8.87 1.97 0.62
C THR A 345 -7.97 3.19 0.79
N GLY A 346 -6.73 3.06 0.33
CA GLY A 346 -5.80 4.16 0.06
C GLY A 346 -4.43 3.96 0.67
N ILE A 347 -3.49 4.80 0.24
CA ILE A 347 -2.08 4.76 0.65
C ILE A 347 -1.75 5.71 1.81
N SER A 348 -0.71 5.41 2.57
CA SER A 348 -0.10 6.34 3.52
C SER A 348 -1.01 6.62 4.72
N TYR A 349 -1.32 7.88 5.02
CA TYR A 349 -2.32 8.27 6.01
C TYR A 349 -3.67 7.55 5.78
N LEU A 350 -4.06 7.28 4.53
CA LEU A 350 -5.32 6.60 4.22
C LEU A 350 -5.26 5.11 4.63
N GLY A 351 -4.14 4.45 4.36
CA GLY A 351 -3.86 3.09 4.85
C GLY A 351 -3.71 3.05 6.38
N THR A 352 -3.20 4.13 6.96
CA THR A 352 -3.09 4.33 8.41
C THR A 352 -4.46 4.42 9.07
N MET A 353 -5.39 5.16 8.49
CA MET A 353 -6.79 5.21 8.94
C MET A 353 -7.49 3.87 8.76
N SER A 354 -7.16 3.13 7.70
CA SER A 354 -7.67 1.77 7.51
C SER A 354 -7.23 0.83 8.65
N ASN A 355 -5.97 0.89 9.06
CA ASN A 355 -5.47 0.16 10.23
C ASN A 355 -6.24 0.56 11.50
N GLY A 356 -6.30 1.86 11.83
CA GLY A 356 -7.00 2.33 13.02
C GLY A 356 -8.49 1.96 13.04
N LEU A 357 -9.20 2.13 11.91
CA LEU A 357 -10.61 1.74 11.79
C LEU A 357 -10.82 0.24 12.00
N ALA A 358 -9.97 -0.62 11.44
CA ALA A 358 -10.07 -2.06 11.64
C ALA A 358 -9.99 -2.44 13.13
N THR A 359 -9.12 -1.78 13.88
CA THR A 359 -8.94 -2.02 15.32
C THR A 359 -10.12 -1.58 16.19
N THR A 360 -11.13 -0.91 15.63
CA THR A 360 -12.37 -0.62 16.37
C THR A 360 -13.36 -1.79 16.35
N GLY A 361 -13.17 -2.77 15.46
CA GLY A 361 -14.10 -3.88 15.26
C GLY A 361 -15.51 -3.44 14.84
N VAL A 362 -15.66 -2.26 14.21
CA VAL A 362 -16.95 -1.68 13.82
C VAL A 362 -17.72 -2.60 12.86
N ASP A 363 -18.99 -2.84 13.17
CA ASP A 363 -19.85 -3.68 12.34
C ASP A 363 -20.14 -3.00 10.99
N GLY A 364 -20.04 -3.75 9.90
CA GLY A 364 -20.18 -3.26 8.53
C GLY A 364 -18.84 -2.98 7.82
N LEU A 365 -17.72 -2.88 8.56
CA LEU A 365 -16.39 -2.90 7.94
C LEU A 365 -15.97 -4.34 7.64
N GLU A 366 -16.07 -4.75 6.38
CA GLU A 366 -15.88 -6.14 5.97
C GLU A 366 -14.45 -6.43 5.50
N VAL A 367 -13.81 -5.45 4.87
CA VAL A 367 -12.46 -5.56 4.30
C VAL A 367 -11.70 -4.25 4.51
N ILE A 368 -10.43 -4.29 4.84
CA ILE A 368 -9.53 -3.14 4.69
C ILE A 368 -8.47 -3.42 3.63
N ILE A 369 -8.21 -2.43 2.77
CA ILE A 369 -7.10 -2.42 1.81
C ILE A 369 -6.15 -1.31 2.25
N ALA A 370 -5.22 -1.67 3.13
CA ALA A 370 -4.27 -0.74 3.75
C ALA A 370 -2.95 -0.73 2.99
N GLU A 371 -2.73 0.32 2.21
CA GLU A 371 -1.53 0.47 1.38
C GLU A 371 -0.53 1.40 2.08
N ALA A 372 0.72 0.97 2.24
CA ALA A 372 1.76 1.70 2.96
C ALA A 372 1.26 2.41 4.24
N GLY A 373 0.50 1.68 5.07
CA GLY A 373 -0.17 2.24 6.25
C GLY A 373 0.70 2.19 7.50
N ILE A 374 0.67 3.25 8.30
CA ILE A 374 1.29 3.32 9.63
C ILE A 374 0.43 2.48 10.61
N SER A 375 1.09 1.68 11.44
CA SER A 375 0.45 0.90 12.52
C SER A 375 0.67 1.47 13.92
N SER A 376 1.74 2.26 14.08
CA SER A 376 2.09 3.00 15.30
C SER A 376 2.81 4.27 14.89
N TRP A 377 2.28 5.42 15.27
CA TRP A 377 2.82 6.72 14.85
C TRP A 377 4.20 7.03 15.41
N TYR A 378 4.54 6.45 16.57
CA TYR A 378 5.90 6.52 17.09
C TYR A 378 6.91 6.06 16.05
N ASN A 379 6.68 4.90 15.44
CA ASN A 379 7.66 4.29 14.54
C ASN A 379 7.83 5.03 13.20
N TYR A 380 6.92 5.95 12.88
CA TYR A 380 7.02 6.79 11.70
C TYR A 380 8.01 7.94 11.91
N TYR A 381 7.95 8.58 13.08
CA TYR A 381 8.80 9.75 13.42
C TYR A 381 9.93 9.45 14.42
N ARG A 382 10.00 8.23 14.95
CA ARG A 382 10.97 7.77 15.94
C ARG A 382 11.38 6.32 15.69
N GLU A 383 12.51 5.92 16.25
CA GLU A 383 12.97 4.54 16.26
C GLU A 383 13.89 4.32 17.47
N ASN A 384 13.59 3.32 18.31
CA ASN A 384 14.45 2.91 19.45
C ASN A 384 15.00 4.08 20.31
N GLY A 385 14.11 4.99 20.71
CA GLY A 385 14.42 6.14 21.57
C GLY A 385 15.10 7.29 20.84
N LEU A 386 15.03 7.33 19.51
CA LEU A 386 15.69 8.34 18.69
C LEU A 386 14.68 9.03 17.77
N VAL A 387 14.89 10.33 17.56
CA VAL A 387 14.20 11.08 16.49
C VAL A 387 14.67 10.59 15.13
N THR A 388 13.74 10.05 14.34
CA THR A 388 14.01 9.59 12.97
C THR A 388 12.98 10.18 12.02
N SER A 389 13.42 11.04 11.11
CA SER A 389 12.55 11.60 10.08
C SER A 389 12.12 10.48 9.10
N PRO A 390 10.93 10.58 8.49
CA PRO A 390 10.58 9.73 7.35
C PRO A 390 11.57 9.96 6.20
N GLY A 391 11.90 8.89 5.46
CA GLY A 391 12.84 8.97 4.34
C GLY A 391 12.39 9.97 3.28
N GLY A 392 13.30 10.85 2.86
CA GLY A 392 13.00 11.99 1.99
C GLY A 392 12.52 13.27 2.68
N TYR A 393 12.19 13.23 3.98
CA TYR A 393 11.55 14.35 4.70
C TYR A 393 12.30 14.75 5.99
N PRO A 394 13.61 15.08 5.92
CA PRO A 394 14.37 15.49 7.10
C PRO A 394 13.77 16.73 7.77
N GLY A 395 13.52 16.65 9.08
CA GLY A 395 12.94 17.75 9.85
C GLY A 395 11.43 17.69 9.99
N GLU A 396 10.75 16.79 9.29
CA GLU A 396 9.33 16.54 9.51
C GLU A 396 9.11 15.89 10.89
N ASP A 397 8.01 16.30 11.55
CA ASP A 397 7.44 15.63 12.72
C ASP A 397 5.92 15.83 12.73
N PHE A 398 5.25 15.26 13.73
CA PHE A 398 3.80 15.19 13.83
C PHE A 398 3.07 16.54 13.76
N ASP A 399 3.65 17.60 14.32
CA ASP A 399 3.10 18.96 14.32
C ASP A 399 3.15 19.59 12.92
N SER A 400 4.20 19.30 12.14
CA SER A 400 4.24 19.72 10.73
C SER A 400 3.16 19.02 9.90
N LEU A 401 2.89 17.73 10.16
CA LEU A 401 1.77 17.01 9.57
C LEU A 401 0.40 17.54 10.04
N ALA A 402 0.28 17.98 11.29
CA ALA A 402 -0.93 18.63 11.80
C ALA A 402 -1.22 19.96 11.07
N GLU A 403 -0.20 20.79 10.87
CA GLU A 403 -0.31 22.01 10.06
C GLU A 403 -0.65 21.67 8.59
N LEU A 404 -0.02 20.64 8.02
CA LEU A 404 -0.28 20.21 6.64
C LEU A 404 -1.75 19.82 6.42
N THR A 405 -2.34 19.12 7.40
CA THR A 405 -3.67 18.48 7.27
C THR A 405 -4.80 19.28 7.91
N TYR A 406 -4.53 20.32 8.72
CA TYR A 406 -5.54 21.22 9.26
C TYR A 406 -6.11 22.18 8.19
N SER A 407 -6.86 21.60 7.26
CA SER A 407 -7.34 22.29 6.06
C SER A 407 -8.50 23.26 6.32
N ARG A 408 -9.08 23.30 7.52
CA ARG A 408 -10.00 24.38 7.95
C ARG A 408 -9.36 25.75 7.74
N ASN A 409 -8.06 25.87 7.99
CA ASN A 409 -7.32 27.12 7.79
C ASN A 409 -7.20 27.58 6.32
N LEU A 410 -7.58 26.74 5.35
CA LEU A 410 -7.66 27.13 3.93
C LEU A 410 -8.90 28.00 3.64
N LEU A 411 -9.90 28.00 4.53
CA LEU A 411 -11.05 28.88 4.46
C LEU A 411 -10.81 30.11 5.33
N GLY A 412 -10.85 31.30 4.71
CA GLY A 412 -10.60 32.55 5.45
C GLY A 412 -11.55 32.80 6.62
N GLY A 413 -12.80 32.35 6.51
CA GLY A 413 -13.78 32.42 7.61
C GLY A 413 -13.42 31.50 8.78
N ASP A 414 -13.18 30.21 8.51
CA ASP A 414 -12.76 29.26 9.54
C ASP A 414 -11.44 29.67 10.19
N TYR A 415 -10.48 30.16 9.41
CA TYR A 415 -9.22 30.68 9.92
C TYR A 415 -9.47 31.77 10.98
N LEU A 416 -10.32 32.76 10.69
CA LEU A 416 -10.63 33.84 11.62
C LEU A 416 -11.26 33.35 12.92
N HIS A 417 -12.05 32.28 12.87
CA HIS A 417 -12.82 31.78 14.00
C HIS A 417 -12.07 30.73 14.84
N HIS A 418 -11.25 29.88 14.21
CA HIS A 418 -10.74 28.66 14.84
C HIS A 418 -9.21 28.55 14.86
N ASN A 419 -8.48 29.39 14.12
CA ASN A 419 -7.01 29.29 14.09
C ASN A 419 -6.37 29.49 15.49
N ALA A 420 -6.94 30.35 16.33
CA ALA A 420 -6.42 30.55 17.69
C ALA A 420 -6.48 29.27 18.54
N ALA A 421 -7.57 28.51 18.44
CA ALA A 421 -7.71 27.23 19.13
C ALA A 421 -6.74 26.18 18.55
N HIS A 422 -6.63 26.10 17.22
CA HIS A 422 -5.69 25.22 16.56
C HIS A 422 -4.23 25.48 16.95
N GLN A 423 -3.79 26.75 16.99
CA GLN A 423 -2.41 27.08 17.39
C GLN A 423 -2.16 26.73 18.87
N ALA A 424 -3.16 26.90 19.75
CA ALA A 424 -3.04 26.51 21.15
C ALA A 424 -2.91 24.98 21.31
N ASP A 425 -3.66 24.20 20.52
CA ASP A 425 -3.55 22.74 20.47
C ASP A 425 -2.19 22.29 19.90
N LEU A 426 -1.73 22.93 18.82
CA LEU A 426 -0.43 22.65 18.23
C LEU A 426 0.74 22.91 19.21
N ASP A 427 0.64 23.93 20.06
CA ASP A 427 1.60 24.20 21.13
C ASP A 427 1.63 23.11 22.22
N ILE A 428 0.53 22.39 22.41
CA ILE A 428 0.48 21.20 23.29
C ILE A 428 1.17 20.04 22.58
N VAL A 429 0.79 19.75 21.33
CA VAL A 429 1.40 18.70 20.51
C VAL A 429 2.92 18.84 20.51
N LYS A 430 3.45 20.03 20.18
CA LYS A 430 4.91 20.30 20.14
C LYS A 430 5.64 19.94 21.43
N LYS A 431 5.00 20.13 22.60
CA LYS A 431 5.59 19.75 23.90
C LYS A 431 5.54 18.25 24.10
N GLU A 432 4.43 17.62 23.75
CA GLU A 432 4.20 16.18 23.93
C GLU A 432 5.01 15.30 22.95
N LEU A 433 5.46 15.86 21.82
CA LEU A 433 6.37 15.15 20.90
C LEU A 433 7.72 14.80 21.50
N ASP A 434 8.13 15.54 22.53
CA ASP A 434 9.39 15.38 23.26
C ASP A 434 10.58 15.04 22.35
N ARG A 435 10.81 15.91 21.35
CA ARG A 435 11.93 15.73 20.40
C ARG A 435 13.31 15.76 21.05
N ALA A 436 13.41 16.36 22.25
CA ALA A 436 14.66 16.43 22.98
C ALA A 436 15.14 15.03 23.39
N SER A 437 14.22 14.18 23.89
CA SER A 437 14.53 12.80 24.21
C SER A 437 14.40 11.87 23.00
N GLY A 438 13.35 12.06 22.18
CA GLY A 438 12.96 11.09 21.15
C GLY A 438 12.35 9.80 21.72
N ASP A 439 12.05 9.76 23.02
CA ASP A 439 11.51 8.58 23.70
C ASP A 439 10.03 8.32 23.38
N TYR A 440 9.60 7.09 23.66
CA TYR A 440 8.19 6.75 23.70
C TYR A 440 7.52 7.45 24.90
N ASN A 441 6.23 7.76 24.79
CA ASN A 441 5.47 8.39 25.88
C ASN A 441 3.97 8.19 25.65
N GLN A 442 3.12 8.76 26.53
CA GLN A 442 1.67 8.62 26.42
C GLN A 442 1.11 9.14 25.08
N PHE A 443 1.62 10.27 24.58
CA PHE A 443 1.16 10.85 23.30
C PHE A 443 1.35 9.87 22.14
N TRP A 444 2.47 9.16 22.13
CA TRP A 444 2.75 8.10 21.16
C TRP A 444 1.94 6.82 21.42
N HIS A 445 1.67 6.52 22.69
CA HIS A 445 0.87 5.37 23.11
C HIS A 445 -0.59 5.47 22.68
N ASP A 446 -1.20 6.66 22.80
CA ASP A 446 -2.56 6.95 22.34
C ASP A 446 -2.74 6.85 20.81
N ARG A 447 -1.62 6.66 20.09
CA ARG A 447 -1.50 6.59 18.62
C ARG A 447 -0.88 5.28 18.16
N ASN A 448 -1.00 4.23 18.98
CA ASN A 448 -0.52 2.89 18.67
C ASN A 448 -1.71 1.94 18.45
N TYR A 449 -2.01 1.63 17.19
CA TYR A 449 -3.14 0.75 16.85
C TYR A 449 -2.86 -0.72 17.19
N LEU A 450 -1.59 -1.11 17.32
CA LEU A 450 -1.20 -2.47 17.66
C LEU A 450 -1.77 -2.91 19.02
N LEU A 451 -2.07 -1.97 19.92
CA LEU A 451 -2.70 -2.23 21.22
C LEU A 451 -4.11 -2.83 21.10
N HIS A 452 -4.75 -2.67 19.95
CA HIS A 452 -6.13 -3.07 19.68
C HIS A 452 -6.24 -3.99 18.47
N ALA A 453 -5.12 -4.59 18.02
CA ALA A 453 -5.12 -5.51 16.88
C ALA A 453 -6.00 -6.75 17.11
N ASP A 454 -6.22 -7.14 18.37
CA ASP A 454 -7.09 -8.24 18.78
C ASP A 454 -8.58 -7.98 18.52
N GLN A 455 -8.97 -6.70 18.36
CA GLN A 455 -10.35 -6.29 18.09
C GLN A 455 -10.72 -6.34 16.59
N VAL A 456 -9.73 -6.54 15.71
CA VAL A 456 -9.95 -6.59 14.27
C VAL A 456 -10.90 -7.74 13.91
N LYS A 457 -11.95 -7.42 13.15
CA LYS A 457 -12.90 -8.39 12.59
C LYS A 457 -12.87 -8.47 11.07
N ALA A 458 -12.52 -7.35 10.42
CA ALA A 458 -12.46 -7.24 8.96
C ALA A 458 -11.37 -8.14 8.39
N GLU A 459 -11.57 -8.58 7.15
CA GLU A 459 -10.50 -9.22 6.37
C GLU A 459 -9.50 -8.17 5.90
N VAL A 460 -8.21 -8.49 5.95
CA VAL A 460 -7.15 -7.49 5.82
C VAL A 460 -6.31 -7.76 4.58
N VAL A 461 -6.20 -6.78 3.69
CA VAL A 461 -5.28 -6.77 2.56
C VAL A 461 -4.29 -5.62 2.74
N PHE A 462 -3.01 -5.94 2.78
CA PHE A 462 -1.93 -4.98 2.79
C PHE A 462 -1.27 -4.88 1.42
N THR A 463 -0.83 -3.68 1.06
CA THR A 463 0.24 -3.49 0.07
C THR A 463 1.36 -2.70 0.73
N HIS A 464 2.62 -3.09 0.51
CA HIS A 464 3.74 -2.36 1.06
C HIS A 464 5.01 -2.54 0.22
N GLY A 465 5.78 -1.47 0.10
CA GLY A 465 7.03 -1.46 -0.63
C GLY A 465 8.24 -1.80 0.24
N SER A 466 9.08 -2.74 -0.20
CA SER A 466 10.36 -3.07 0.43
C SER A 466 11.40 -1.94 0.34
N GLN A 467 11.14 -0.94 -0.50
CA GLN A 467 11.95 0.26 -0.65
C GLN A 467 11.20 1.52 -0.18
N ASP A 468 10.09 1.35 0.54
CA ASP A 468 9.38 2.46 1.19
C ASP A 468 10.10 2.85 2.47
N TRP A 469 11.01 3.81 2.35
CA TRP A 469 11.70 4.40 3.49
C TRP A 469 10.96 5.60 4.09
N ASN A 470 9.81 5.99 3.50
CA ASN A 470 8.91 6.97 4.08
C ASN A 470 8.08 6.28 5.17
N VAL A 471 7.11 5.44 4.79
CA VAL A 471 6.40 4.56 5.72
C VAL A 471 7.15 3.24 5.79
N LYS A 472 8.04 3.12 6.77
CA LYS A 472 8.99 2.03 6.90
C LYS A 472 8.31 0.64 6.94
N PRO A 473 8.94 -0.43 6.39
CA PRO A 473 8.32 -1.78 6.35
C PRO A 473 7.95 -2.38 7.71
N LEU A 474 8.55 -1.90 8.81
CA LEU A 474 8.15 -2.33 10.16
C LEU A 474 6.65 -2.15 10.42
N HIS A 475 5.99 -1.16 9.79
CA HIS A 475 4.59 -0.86 10.08
C HIS A 475 3.68 -2.00 9.65
N VAL A 476 3.81 -2.45 8.40
CA VAL A 476 3.07 -3.59 7.89
C VAL A 476 3.50 -4.87 8.59
N PHE A 477 4.79 -5.06 8.88
CA PHE A 477 5.28 -6.25 9.59
C PHE A 477 4.64 -6.38 10.98
N ASN A 478 4.67 -5.31 11.78
CA ASN A 478 4.13 -5.33 13.14
C ASN A 478 2.62 -5.56 13.13
N MET A 479 1.87 -4.91 12.23
CA MET A 479 0.42 -5.11 12.12
C MET A 479 0.10 -6.54 11.65
N PHE A 480 0.81 -7.02 10.62
CA PHE A 480 0.65 -8.38 10.10
C PHE A 480 0.87 -9.42 11.18
N GLN A 481 1.88 -9.25 12.03
CA GLN A 481 2.19 -10.16 13.13
C GLN A 481 1.21 -10.03 14.32
N ALA A 482 0.70 -8.83 14.60
CA ALA A 482 -0.22 -8.59 15.71
C ALA A 482 -1.66 -9.10 15.47
N LEU A 483 -2.07 -9.28 14.20
CA LEU A 483 -3.41 -9.74 13.86
C LEU A 483 -3.70 -11.16 14.38
N PRO A 484 -4.90 -11.41 14.96
CA PRO A 484 -5.30 -12.74 15.41
C PRO A 484 -5.25 -13.78 14.28
N ALA A 485 -4.85 -15.01 14.60
CA ALA A 485 -4.75 -16.10 13.63
C ALA A 485 -6.10 -16.46 12.94
N SER A 486 -7.23 -16.06 13.52
CA SER A 486 -8.56 -16.23 12.92
C SER A 486 -8.86 -15.24 11.80
N ILE A 487 -8.11 -14.14 11.71
CA ILE A 487 -8.29 -13.11 10.69
C ILE A 487 -7.54 -13.52 9.42
N LYS A 488 -8.27 -13.53 8.31
CA LYS A 488 -7.67 -13.63 6.98
C LYS A 488 -6.89 -12.36 6.69
N LYS A 489 -5.59 -12.51 6.46
CA LYS A 489 -4.66 -11.43 6.21
C LYS A 489 -3.82 -11.77 4.98
N HIS A 490 -3.67 -10.78 4.11
CA HIS A 490 -2.99 -10.90 2.82
C HIS A 490 -2.00 -9.75 2.67
N LEU A 491 -0.82 -10.00 2.11
CA LEU A 491 0.19 -8.98 1.87
C LEU A 491 0.70 -9.06 0.43
N PHE A 492 0.53 -7.99 -0.33
CA PHE A 492 1.25 -7.75 -1.57
C PHE A 492 2.53 -6.96 -1.26
N TYR A 493 3.66 -7.67 -1.17
CA TYR A 493 4.95 -7.07 -0.85
C TYR A 493 5.76 -6.82 -2.13
N HIS A 494 5.87 -5.55 -2.55
CA HIS A 494 6.51 -5.15 -3.80
C HIS A 494 7.86 -4.47 -3.57
N ASN A 495 8.69 -4.31 -4.60
CA ASN A 495 10.00 -3.63 -4.51
C ASN A 495 9.93 -2.10 -4.74
N GLY A 496 8.71 -1.57 -4.86
CA GLY A 496 8.48 -0.13 -4.94
C GLY A 496 8.78 0.61 -3.63
N ALA A 497 8.86 1.93 -3.71
CA ALA A 497 8.83 2.84 -2.56
C ALA A 497 7.38 3.15 -2.17
N HIS A 498 7.11 4.40 -1.80
CA HIS A 498 5.79 4.88 -1.38
C HIS A 498 4.85 5.11 -2.59
N VAL A 499 4.38 4.02 -3.22
CA VAL A 499 3.64 4.03 -4.49
C VAL A 499 2.47 3.04 -4.46
N TYR A 500 1.45 3.29 -5.28
CA TYR A 500 0.34 2.34 -5.53
C TYR A 500 0.76 1.19 -6.45
N LEU A 501 0.05 0.06 -6.32
CA LEU A 501 0.25 -1.19 -7.09
C LEU A 501 -0.81 -1.44 -8.17
N ASN A 502 -2.00 -0.82 -8.07
CA ASN A 502 -3.21 -1.24 -8.76
C ASN A 502 -3.18 -1.14 -10.31
N ASN A 503 -2.21 -0.41 -10.87
CA ASN A 503 -2.06 -0.18 -12.30
C ASN A 503 -0.77 -0.79 -12.89
N TRP A 504 -0.17 -1.77 -12.21
CA TRP A 504 1.04 -2.45 -12.70
C TRP A 504 0.72 -3.54 -13.72
N GLN A 505 1.59 -3.75 -14.70
CA GLN A 505 1.40 -4.79 -15.73
C GLN A 505 1.57 -6.22 -15.18
N SER A 506 2.54 -6.44 -14.27
CA SER A 506 2.94 -7.77 -13.81
C SER A 506 1.94 -8.49 -12.91
N ILE A 507 0.94 -7.80 -12.36
CA ILE A 507 0.01 -8.39 -11.39
C ILE A 507 -1.42 -7.87 -11.56
N ASP A 508 -2.39 -8.76 -11.40
CA ASP A 508 -3.84 -8.49 -11.50
C ASP A 508 -4.47 -8.08 -10.17
N PHE A 509 -3.86 -7.07 -9.51
CA PHE A 509 -4.28 -6.61 -8.17
C PHE A 509 -5.72 -6.10 -8.13
N ARG A 510 -6.11 -5.20 -9.05
CA ARG A 510 -7.48 -4.62 -9.05
C ARG A 510 -8.55 -5.67 -9.34
N GLU A 511 -8.22 -6.65 -10.18
CA GLU A 511 -9.08 -7.78 -10.50
C GLU A 511 -9.23 -8.74 -9.30
N SER A 512 -8.15 -8.94 -8.55
CA SER A 512 -8.15 -9.70 -7.29
C SER A 512 -9.00 -9.01 -6.21
N MET A 513 -8.88 -7.68 -6.09
CA MET A 513 -9.73 -6.89 -5.19
C MET A 513 -11.20 -6.96 -5.62
N ASN A 514 -11.50 -6.94 -6.91
CA ASN A 514 -12.87 -7.10 -7.41
C ASN A 514 -13.48 -8.45 -6.99
N ALA A 515 -12.73 -9.55 -7.14
CA ALA A 515 -13.19 -10.88 -6.75
C ALA A 515 -13.46 -10.96 -5.24
N LEU A 516 -12.53 -10.45 -4.42
CA LEU A 516 -12.68 -10.40 -2.96
C LEU A 516 -13.89 -9.56 -2.54
N LEU A 517 -14.01 -8.33 -3.06
CA LEU A 517 -15.07 -7.41 -2.68
C LEU A 517 -16.45 -7.89 -3.19
N SER A 518 -16.51 -8.54 -4.35
CA SER A 518 -17.77 -9.13 -4.84
C SER A 518 -18.26 -10.22 -3.88
N LYS A 519 -17.35 -11.06 -3.36
CA LYS A 519 -17.68 -12.04 -2.32
C LYS A 519 -18.11 -11.37 -1.01
N LYS A 520 -17.31 -10.45 -0.49
CA LYS A 520 -17.51 -9.89 0.86
C LYS A 520 -18.63 -8.87 0.94
N LEU A 521 -18.67 -7.93 0.00
CA LEU A 521 -19.55 -6.75 0.01
C LEU A 521 -20.84 -6.97 -0.80
N LEU A 522 -20.79 -7.75 -1.88
CA LEU A 522 -21.98 -8.06 -2.69
C LEU A 522 -22.62 -9.40 -2.32
N GLY A 523 -21.93 -10.25 -1.56
CA GLY A 523 -22.44 -11.57 -1.18
C GLY A 523 -22.47 -12.55 -2.34
N TYR A 524 -21.65 -12.34 -3.37
CA TYR A 524 -21.50 -13.29 -4.46
C TYR A 524 -20.90 -14.61 -3.93
N ASP A 525 -21.55 -15.73 -4.24
CA ASP A 525 -21.12 -17.05 -3.79
C ASP A 525 -19.88 -17.49 -4.56
N SER A 526 -18.71 -17.41 -3.91
CA SER A 526 -17.42 -17.72 -4.51
C SER A 526 -16.45 -18.32 -3.49
N SER A 527 -15.70 -19.31 -3.93
CA SER A 527 -14.59 -19.89 -3.19
C SER A 527 -13.27 -19.12 -3.35
N TYR A 528 -13.29 -17.93 -3.95
CA TYR A 528 -12.09 -17.09 -4.13
C TYR A 528 -11.44 -16.76 -2.78
N GLU A 529 -10.12 -16.96 -2.71
CA GLU A 529 -9.26 -16.68 -1.56
C GLU A 529 -7.91 -16.19 -2.08
N LEU A 530 -7.33 -15.21 -1.40
CA LEU A 530 -6.00 -14.73 -1.69
C LEU A 530 -4.94 -15.57 -0.96
N PRO A 531 -3.74 -15.76 -1.54
CA PRO A 531 -2.57 -16.21 -0.79
C PRO A 531 -2.24 -15.27 0.39
N THR A 532 -1.58 -15.81 1.41
CA THR A 532 -1.20 -15.05 2.62
C THR A 532 -0.19 -13.94 2.32
N VAL A 533 0.89 -14.26 1.59
CA VAL A 533 1.85 -13.27 1.10
C VAL A 533 2.07 -13.49 -0.39
N ILE A 534 1.97 -12.42 -1.18
CA ILE A 534 2.29 -12.35 -2.60
C ILE A 534 3.46 -11.39 -2.72
N TRP A 535 4.65 -11.93 -2.95
CA TRP A 535 5.91 -11.18 -2.94
C TRP A 535 6.45 -11.02 -4.37
N GLN A 536 6.87 -9.79 -4.72
CA GLN A 536 7.57 -9.51 -5.96
C GLN A 536 9.02 -9.95 -5.83
N ASP A 537 9.41 -10.99 -6.55
CA ASP A 537 10.76 -11.56 -6.48
C ASP A 537 11.79 -10.53 -6.96
N ASN A 538 12.80 -10.23 -6.12
CA ASN A 538 13.80 -9.21 -6.41
C ASN A 538 14.85 -9.63 -7.46
N THR A 539 14.88 -10.90 -7.87
CA THR A 539 15.87 -11.47 -8.80
C THR A 539 15.47 -11.36 -10.27
N GLY A 540 14.21 -11.02 -10.57
CA GLY A 540 13.71 -10.99 -11.94
C GLY A 540 12.68 -9.89 -12.20
N GLU A 541 12.58 -9.49 -13.47
CA GLU A 541 11.52 -8.60 -13.91
C GLU A 541 10.16 -9.30 -13.85
N GLN A 542 9.14 -8.58 -13.36
CA GLN A 542 7.74 -9.01 -13.39
C GLN A 542 7.49 -10.41 -12.82
N SER A 543 8.27 -10.83 -11.82
CA SER A 543 8.16 -12.13 -11.18
C SER A 543 7.48 -11.99 -9.81
N TRP A 544 6.45 -12.79 -9.55
CA TRP A 544 5.77 -12.84 -8.25
C TRP A 544 5.64 -14.27 -7.75
N THR A 545 5.76 -14.47 -6.44
CA THR A 545 5.58 -15.78 -5.81
C THR A 545 4.76 -15.66 -4.53
N SER A 546 4.07 -16.73 -4.18
CA SER A 546 3.35 -16.81 -2.91
C SER A 546 4.25 -17.36 -1.80
N LEU A 547 4.10 -16.83 -0.59
CA LEU A 547 4.77 -17.29 0.62
C LEU A 547 3.73 -17.47 1.74
N ASP A 548 4.04 -18.32 2.72
CA ASP A 548 3.10 -18.66 3.80
C ASP A 548 3.01 -17.57 4.88
N ASP A 549 4.07 -16.78 5.08
CA ASP A 549 4.16 -15.78 6.16
C ASP A 549 5.17 -14.65 5.82
N PHE A 550 5.09 -13.53 6.53
CA PHE A 550 6.07 -12.44 6.53
C PHE A 550 6.71 -12.30 7.92
N GLY A 551 7.85 -12.97 8.11
CA GLY A 551 8.53 -13.14 9.40
C GLY A 551 8.52 -14.57 9.91
N ASN A 552 8.69 -14.73 11.23
CA ASN A 552 8.59 -16.01 11.98
C ASN A 552 9.54 -17.13 11.53
N GLN A 553 10.61 -16.81 10.81
CA GLN A 553 11.60 -17.80 10.44
C GLN A 553 12.35 -18.29 11.68
N THR A 554 12.39 -19.61 11.88
CA THR A 554 13.12 -20.22 13.00
C THR A 554 14.59 -20.44 12.68
N ASN A 555 14.94 -20.48 11.40
CA ASN A 555 16.31 -20.63 10.93
C ASN A 555 16.95 -19.26 10.77
N GLN A 556 18.23 -19.19 11.12
CA GLN A 556 19.00 -17.96 11.05
C GLN A 556 20.41 -18.24 10.57
N ARG A 557 20.90 -17.41 9.67
CA ARG A 557 22.29 -17.39 9.24
C ARG A 557 23.05 -16.38 10.08
N THR A 558 24.14 -16.80 10.69
CA THR A 558 24.97 -15.94 11.56
C THR A 558 26.30 -15.64 10.89
N PHE A 559 26.68 -14.37 10.88
CA PHE A 559 27.98 -13.89 10.41
C PHE A 559 28.73 -13.23 11.56
N SER A 560 29.98 -13.64 11.79
CA SER A 560 30.90 -12.86 12.64
C SER A 560 31.24 -11.55 11.93
N LEU A 561 31.39 -10.45 12.68
CA LEU A 561 31.71 -9.16 12.08
C LEU A 561 33.22 -8.92 11.90
N GLY A 562 34.08 -9.69 12.58
CA GLY A 562 35.53 -9.55 12.51
C GLY A 562 36.23 -10.04 13.77
N ASP A 563 37.53 -9.72 13.90
CA ASP A 563 38.37 -10.14 15.04
C ASP A 563 39.04 -8.95 15.75
N ASP A 564 38.73 -7.72 15.35
CA ASP A 564 39.37 -6.50 15.82
C ASP A 564 38.38 -5.45 16.35
N GLU A 565 38.89 -4.48 17.11
CA GLU A 565 38.12 -3.32 17.52
C GLU A 565 38.13 -2.25 16.42
N LYS A 566 36.98 -1.66 16.14
CA LYS A 566 36.83 -0.56 15.18
C LYS A 566 36.21 0.67 15.85
N VAL A 567 36.52 1.84 15.32
CA VAL A 567 36.03 3.13 15.85
C VAL A 567 35.24 3.86 14.79
N ILE A 568 34.02 4.29 15.14
CA ILE A 568 33.21 5.23 14.37
C ILE A 568 33.42 6.62 14.97
N GLN A 569 33.89 7.57 14.16
CA GLN A 569 33.94 8.99 14.53
C GLN A 569 32.58 9.63 14.29
N ASN A 570 31.98 10.29 15.27
CA ASN A 570 30.74 11.03 15.01
C ASN A 570 31.00 12.33 14.25
N ARG A 571 32.03 13.06 14.67
CA ARG A 571 32.29 14.40 14.16
C ARG A 571 32.88 14.37 12.75
N TYR A 572 32.27 15.14 11.86
CA TYR A 572 32.81 15.40 10.52
C TYR A 572 33.63 16.69 10.50
N GLU A 573 34.54 16.82 9.53
CA GLU A 573 35.10 18.13 9.18
C GLU A 573 33.98 19.07 8.74
N THR A 574 34.05 20.36 9.12
CA THR A 574 32.97 21.35 8.89
C THR A 574 32.50 21.37 7.43
N LYS A 575 33.44 21.25 6.49
CA LYS A 575 33.13 21.25 5.05
C LYS A 575 32.25 20.07 4.65
N ASP A 576 32.53 18.87 5.17
CA ASP A 576 31.74 17.67 4.85
C ASP A 576 30.40 17.69 5.57
N TYR A 577 30.39 18.11 6.84
CA TYR A 577 29.17 18.31 7.61
C TYR A 577 28.18 19.25 6.91
N GLU A 578 28.63 20.43 6.46
CA GLU A 578 27.78 21.39 5.74
C GLU A 578 27.31 20.85 4.39
N ARG A 579 28.20 20.16 3.65
CA ARG A 579 27.87 19.54 2.35
C ARG A 579 26.77 18.50 2.50
N TYR A 580 26.91 17.60 3.46
CA TYR A 580 25.94 16.56 3.76
C TYR A 580 24.63 17.12 4.31
N GLY A 581 24.70 18.10 5.23
CA GLY A 581 23.52 18.75 5.80
C GLY A 581 22.68 19.52 4.77
N LYS A 582 23.30 20.05 3.72
CA LYS A 582 22.62 20.73 2.61
C LYS A 582 22.01 19.76 1.59
N ALA A 583 22.65 18.61 1.37
CA ALA A 583 22.21 17.63 0.39
C ALA A 583 22.58 16.21 0.85
N TYR A 584 21.71 15.61 1.66
CA TYR A 584 21.89 14.25 2.17
C TYR A 584 22.13 13.18 1.09
N PRO A 585 21.68 13.30 -0.18
CA PRO A 585 22.06 12.30 -1.19
C PRO A 585 23.58 12.22 -1.43
N THR A 586 24.32 13.31 -1.18
CA THR A 586 25.79 13.28 -1.24
C THR A 586 26.41 12.50 -0.07
N PHE A 587 25.80 12.56 1.11
CA PHE A 587 26.15 11.70 2.25
C PHE A 587 25.91 10.23 1.91
N LEU A 588 24.72 9.88 1.42
CA LEU A 588 24.40 8.49 1.06
C LEU A 588 25.39 7.96 0.01
N THR A 589 25.74 8.77 -1.00
CA THR A 589 26.74 8.39 -2.00
C THR A 589 28.10 8.06 -1.37
N ASP A 590 28.59 8.91 -0.47
CA ASP A 590 29.87 8.71 0.21
C ASP A 590 29.80 7.54 1.22
N LEU A 591 28.68 7.37 1.94
CA LEU A 591 28.41 6.26 2.87
C LEU A 591 28.51 4.91 2.14
N TYR A 592 27.84 4.79 1.00
CA TYR A 592 27.85 3.55 0.22
C TYR A 592 29.21 3.24 -0.39
N GLN A 593 30.02 4.27 -0.66
CA GLN A 593 31.37 4.14 -1.20
C GLN A 593 32.46 3.99 -0.13
N ASP A 594 32.09 3.85 1.15
CA ASP A 594 33.02 3.75 2.27
C ASP A 594 33.94 5.00 2.39
N LYS A 595 33.32 6.18 2.24
CA LYS A 595 33.99 7.50 2.30
C LYS A 595 33.47 8.40 3.41
N ALA A 596 32.46 7.95 4.17
CA ALA A 596 31.95 8.66 5.34
C ALA A 596 32.64 8.15 6.62
N GLN A 597 32.32 8.74 7.78
CA GLN A 597 32.77 8.24 9.08
C GLN A 597 31.94 7.00 9.44
N GLN A 598 32.48 5.81 9.19
CA GLN A 598 31.77 4.55 9.33
C GLN A 598 32.70 3.38 9.61
N VAL A 599 32.11 2.25 9.96
CA VAL A 599 32.74 0.92 9.92
C VAL A 599 31.99 0.09 8.89
N THR A 600 32.75 -0.48 7.95
CA THR A 600 32.21 -1.29 6.85
C THR A 600 32.68 -2.74 7.00
N ILE A 601 31.73 -3.67 6.96
CA ILE A 601 31.99 -5.11 6.94
C ILE A 601 31.36 -5.71 5.68
N ASP A 602 32.19 -6.28 4.81
CA ASP A 602 31.76 -6.97 3.58
C ASP A 602 31.72 -8.48 3.84
N LEU A 603 30.51 -9.04 3.79
CA LEU A 603 30.23 -10.44 4.07
C LEU A 603 29.95 -11.18 2.74
N PRO A 604 30.82 -12.10 2.30
CA PRO A 604 30.59 -12.87 1.09
C PRO A 604 29.44 -13.87 1.30
N ILE A 605 28.54 -13.96 0.34
CA ILE A 605 27.44 -14.92 0.34
C ILE A 605 27.92 -16.22 -0.33
N GLU A 606 28.20 -17.25 0.48
CA GLU A 606 28.76 -18.52 -0.01
C GLU A 606 27.72 -19.48 -0.58
N GLU A 607 26.45 -19.29 -0.22
CA GLU A 607 25.28 -20.05 -0.62
C GLU A 607 24.09 -19.10 -0.78
N ASP A 608 23.17 -19.43 -1.68
CA ASP A 608 21.95 -18.65 -1.87
C ASP A 608 21.20 -18.47 -0.54
N LEU A 609 20.74 -17.25 -0.27
CA LEU A 609 20.10 -16.88 0.97
C LEU A 609 18.78 -16.18 0.67
N HIS A 610 17.69 -16.69 1.22
CA HIS A 610 16.37 -16.10 1.11
C HIS A 610 15.94 -15.53 2.48
N LEU A 611 16.00 -14.21 2.60
CA LEU A 611 15.64 -13.48 3.81
C LEU A 611 14.12 -13.33 3.92
N ASN A 612 13.57 -13.51 5.13
CA ASN A 612 12.18 -13.15 5.45
C ASN A 612 12.05 -12.75 6.93
N GLY A 613 12.04 -11.45 7.21
CA GLY A 613 11.91 -10.91 8.56
C GLY A 613 12.93 -9.80 8.87
N LYS A 614 13.21 -9.59 10.16
CA LYS A 614 14.17 -8.58 10.65
C LYS A 614 15.57 -9.18 10.75
N ALA A 615 16.55 -8.51 10.14
CA ALA A 615 17.95 -8.75 10.46
C ALA A 615 18.23 -8.24 11.88
N ARG A 616 19.03 -8.98 12.66
CA ARG A 616 19.42 -8.64 14.02
C ARG A 616 20.92 -8.50 14.13
N LEU A 617 21.38 -7.38 14.68
CA LEU A 617 22.76 -7.17 15.06
C LEU A 617 22.90 -7.43 16.54
N HIS A 618 23.77 -8.37 16.92
CA HIS A 618 24.26 -8.49 18.28
C HIS A 618 25.58 -7.71 18.37
N LEU A 619 25.65 -6.66 19.18
CA LEU A 619 26.78 -5.75 19.21
C LEU A 619 27.34 -5.60 20.61
N ARG A 620 28.68 -5.63 20.69
CA ARG A 620 29.44 -5.19 21.86
C ARG A 620 30.18 -3.89 21.53
N LEU A 621 29.80 -2.79 22.16
CA LEU A 621 30.39 -1.48 21.90
C LEU A 621 30.41 -0.58 23.15
N TYR A 622 31.26 0.44 23.15
CA TYR A 622 31.20 1.52 24.14
C TYR A 622 31.24 2.90 23.46
N SER A 623 30.72 3.92 24.16
CA SER A 623 30.86 5.32 23.76
C SER A 623 32.00 5.98 24.52
N SER A 624 32.72 6.90 23.88
CA SER A 624 33.72 7.75 24.52
C SER A 624 33.11 8.83 25.43
N THR A 625 31.77 8.99 25.40
CA THR A 625 31.01 9.95 26.20
C THR A 625 29.80 9.27 26.83
N ASN A 626 28.94 10.01 27.51
CA ASN A 626 27.75 9.51 28.20
C ASN A 626 26.49 9.46 27.34
N LYS A 627 26.66 9.48 26.02
CA LYS A 627 25.58 9.37 25.02
C LYS A 627 26.09 8.65 23.77
N GLY A 628 25.18 8.30 22.88
CA GLY A 628 25.51 7.90 21.52
C GLY A 628 24.27 7.46 20.76
N LEU A 629 24.29 7.69 19.45
CA LEU A 629 23.32 7.13 18.52
C LEU A 629 24.05 6.19 17.55
N LEU A 630 23.43 5.07 17.22
CA LEU A 630 23.94 4.08 16.29
C LEU A 630 22.97 3.93 15.12
N SER A 631 23.52 3.92 13.92
CA SER A 631 22.83 3.66 12.67
C SER A 631 23.46 2.45 11.98
N ALA A 632 22.64 1.66 11.30
CA ALA A 632 23.09 0.52 10.53
C ALA A 632 22.38 0.44 9.17
N GLN A 633 23.10 0.05 8.11
CA GLN A 633 22.53 -0.32 6.82
C GLN A 633 23.09 -1.65 6.31
N LEU A 634 22.21 -2.47 5.75
CA LEU A 634 22.55 -3.65 4.98
C LEU A 634 22.33 -3.37 3.49
N LEU A 635 23.35 -3.62 2.68
CA LEU A 635 23.31 -3.42 1.24
C LEU A 635 23.81 -4.65 0.50
N GLU A 636 23.14 -5.01 -0.59
CA GLU A 636 23.77 -5.86 -1.59
C GLU A 636 24.67 -5.00 -2.48
N LEU A 637 25.93 -5.43 -2.66
CA LEU A 637 26.84 -4.83 -3.62
C LEU A 637 26.96 -5.69 -4.87
N GLY A 638 27.09 -5.04 -6.01
CA GLY A 638 27.37 -5.70 -7.28
C GLY A 638 26.68 -4.99 -8.42
N SER A 639 27.39 -4.84 -9.54
CA SER A 639 26.85 -4.30 -10.78
C SER A 639 25.92 -5.33 -11.43
N LYS A 640 24.65 -5.30 -11.04
CA LYS A 640 23.59 -6.15 -11.59
C LYS A 640 22.28 -5.37 -11.72
N LYS A 641 21.26 -6.00 -12.30
CA LYS A 641 19.93 -5.40 -12.42
C LYS A 641 19.17 -5.51 -11.09
N TYR A 642 18.50 -4.41 -10.73
CA TYR A 642 17.59 -4.33 -9.60
C TYR A 642 16.28 -3.67 -10.04
N LEU A 643 15.18 -4.07 -9.40
CA LEU A 643 13.90 -3.37 -9.53
C LEU A 643 14.05 -1.95 -8.96
N GLN A 644 13.75 -0.94 -9.77
CA GLN A 644 13.82 0.45 -9.36
C GLN A 644 12.59 0.79 -8.49
N PRO A 645 12.74 1.65 -7.48
CA PRO A 645 11.68 1.86 -6.48
C PRO A 645 10.46 2.64 -7.00
N TYR A 646 10.56 3.27 -8.17
CA TYR A 646 9.45 4.04 -8.75
C TYR A 646 9.01 3.43 -10.08
N PRO A 647 7.70 3.23 -10.30
CA PRO A 647 7.18 2.65 -11.53
C PRO A 647 7.38 3.62 -12.70
N ALA A 648 7.73 3.07 -13.86
CA ALA A 648 7.72 3.80 -15.11
C ALA A 648 6.42 3.53 -15.87
N VAL A 649 5.94 4.54 -16.59
CA VAL A 649 4.80 4.39 -17.49
C VAL A 649 5.21 3.51 -18.67
N LEU A 650 4.53 2.38 -18.84
CA LEU A 650 4.65 1.51 -20.01
C LEU A 650 3.72 1.96 -21.14
N SER A 651 2.50 2.39 -20.78
CA SER A 651 1.52 2.89 -21.73
C SER A 651 0.60 3.91 -21.08
N VAL A 652 0.34 4.99 -21.81
CA VAL A 652 -0.44 6.13 -21.31
C VAL A 652 -1.92 5.88 -21.53
N ARG A 653 -2.73 5.99 -20.48
CA ARG A 653 -4.21 5.95 -20.54
C ARG A 653 -4.78 4.73 -21.26
N THR A 654 -4.21 3.55 -21.03
CA THR A 654 -4.68 2.29 -21.63
C THR A 654 -5.56 1.47 -20.69
N LEU A 655 -5.48 1.71 -19.38
CA LEU A 655 -6.31 1.04 -18.39
C LEU A 655 -7.66 1.75 -18.33
N ASP A 656 -8.70 1.14 -18.90
CA ASP A 656 -10.06 1.65 -18.77
C ASP A 656 -10.68 1.13 -17.48
N ASN A 657 -11.16 2.06 -16.65
CA ASN A 657 -11.80 1.72 -15.39
C ASN A 657 -13.30 1.47 -15.56
N GLY A 658 -13.88 1.72 -16.75
CA GLY A 658 -15.27 1.42 -17.09
C GLY A 658 -15.49 1.48 -18.60
N ARG A 659 -16.06 2.60 -19.08
CA ARG A 659 -16.26 2.91 -20.50
C ARG A 659 -15.76 4.31 -20.81
N TYR A 660 -14.49 4.41 -21.23
CA TYR A 660 -13.76 5.67 -21.25
C TYR A 660 -13.82 6.41 -19.89
N HIS A 661 -13.89 5.65 -18.79
CA HIS A 661 -14.01 6.20 -17.47
C HIS A 661 -12.64 6.24 -16.80
N MET A 662 -12.19 7.44 -16.41
CA MET A 662 -10.97 7.65 -15.61
C MET A 662 -9.78 6.82 -16.09
N LEU A 663 -9.43 6.93 -17.38
CA LEU A 663 -8.35 6.16 -17.99
C LEU A 663 -7.04 6.35 -17.22
N ASP A 664 -6.39 5.25 -16.85
CA ASP A 664 -5.14 5.25 -16.09
C ASP A 664 -3.96 4.75 -16.94
N ASN A 665 -2.76 5.13 -16.53
CA ASN A 665 -1.52 4.67 -17.14
C ASN A 665 -1.22 3.25 -16.68
N LEU A 666 -0.83 2.38 -17.62
CA LEU A 666 -0.21 1.12 -17.29
C LEU A 666 1.24 1.37 -16.91
N THR A 667 1.66 0.88 -15.74
CA THR A 667 3.01 1.10 -15.22
C THR A 667 3.70 -0.21 -14.83
N GLU A 668 5.00 -0.16 -14.56
CA GLU A 668 5.77 -1.27 -13.99
C GLU A 668 7.07 -0.76 -13.36
N LEU A 669 7.60 -1.46 -12.36
CA LEU A 669 8.95 -1.19 -11.85
C LEU A 669 10.01 -1.56 -12.89
N PRO A 670 10.86 -0.62 -13.32
CA PRO A 670 11.95 -0.95 -14.24
C PRO A 670 12.99 -1.88 -13.60
N PHE A 671 13.49 -2.87 -14.35
CA PHE A 671 14.59 -3.73 -13.93
C PHE A 671 15.91 -3.28 -14.58
N LYS A 672 16.69 -2.45 -13.86
CA LYS A 672 17.84 -1.70 -14.41
C LYS A 672 19.13 -1.96 -13.64
N GLU A 673 20.27 -1.86 -14.33
CA GLU A 673 21.59 -1.96 -13.71
C GLU A 673 21.79 -0.86 -12.65
N ALA A 674 22.28 -1.27 -11.48
CA ALA A 674 22.79 -0.37 -10.44
C ALA A 674 24.00 -1.03 -9.75
N GLY A 675 24.79 -0.25 -9.02
CA GLY A 675 25.97 -0.78 -8.31
C GLY A 675 25.65 -1.47 -6.98
N GLN A 676 24.46 -1.21 -6.42
CA GLN A 676 24.07 -1.67 -5.08
C GLN A 676 22.56 -1.54 -4.84
N ARG A 677 22.08 -2.16 -3.76
CA ARG A 677 20.71 -2.04 -3.24
C ARG A 677 20.70 -2.03 -1.72
N VAL A 678 20.06 -1.03 -1.11
CA VAL A 678 19.77 -1.06 0.34
C VAL A 678 18.68 -2.12 0.58
N ILE A 679 18.98 -3.09 1.43
CA ILE A 679 18.10 -4.20 1.81
C ILE A 679 17.32 -3.83 3.07
N SER A 680 18.01 -3.29 4.07
CA SER A 680 17.45 -2.93 5.37
C SER A 680 18.32 -1.86 6.03
N LYS A 681 17.73 -1.08 6.93
CA LYS A 681 18.42 -0.09 7.75
C LYS A 681 17.76 0.00 9.13
N GLY A 682 18.39 0.68 10.09
CA GLY A 682 17.81 0.90 11.41
C GLY A 682 18.58 1.94 12.20
N TYR A 683 17.95 2.45 13.26
CA TYR A 683 18.50 3.51 14.11
C TYR A 683 18.22 3.24 15.60
N LEU A 684 19.18 3.54 16.48
CA LEU A 684 19.09 3.27 17.91
C LEU A 684 19.79 4.34 18.76
N ASN A 685 19.15 4.76 19.85
CA ASN A 685 19.81 5.51 20.92
C ASN A 685 20.42 4.52 21.92
N LEU A 686 21.72 4.64 22.24
CA LEU A 686 22.41 3.73 23.16
C LEU A 686 21.84 3.76 24.59
N GLN A 687 21.07 4.81 24.92
CA GLN A 687 20.34 4.92 26.18
C GLN A 687 19.05 4.09 26.20
N ASN A 688 18.59 3.54 25.07
CA ASN A 688 17.41 2.68 24.94
C ASN A 688 17.79 1.31 24.34
N ARG A 689 19.01 0.85 24.64
CA ARG A 689 19.64 -0.32 24.01
C ARG A 689 18.93 -1.65 24.29
N HIS A 690 18.16 -1.77 25.37
CA HIS A 690 17.49 -3.02 25.74
C HIS A 690 15.97 -2.96 25.65
N ASP A 691 15.35 -1.83 25.97
CA ASP A 691 13.90 -1.66 25.98
C ASP A 691 13.51 -0.24 25.56
N LEU A 692 12.35 -0.12 24.91
CA LEU A 692 11.78 1.17 24.51
C LEU A 692 11.28 1.99 25.71
N LEU A 693 10.86 1.33 26.78
CA LEU A 693 10.32 1.92 28.00
C LEU A 693 11.36 2.06 29.12
N GLU A 694 12.60 1.65 28.88
CA GLU A 694 13.71 1.81 29.83
C GLU A 694 14.79 2.71 29.23
N VAL A 695 15.06 3.82 29.92
CA VAL A 695 16.15 4.72 29.60
C VAL A 695 17.28 4.45 30.59
N GLU A 696 18.43 4.07 30.07
CA GLU A 696 19.62 3.74 30.83
C GLU A 696 20.72 4.80 30.62
N ALA A 697 21.63 4.89 31.60
CA ALA A 697 22.85 5.66 31.42
C ALA A 697 23.77 4.97 30.41
N VAL A 698 24.59 5.78 29.74
CA VAL A 698 25.80 5.32 29.05
C VAL A 698 26.99 5.80 29.86
N THR A 699 27.81 4.88 30.38
CA THR A 699 29.04 5.24 31.08
C THR A 699 30.19 5.31 30.07
N PRO A 700 30.92 6.45 29.97
CA PRO A 700 32.04 6.57 29.05
C PRO A 700 33.08 5.46 29.22
N GLY A 701 33.41 4.76 28.14
CA GLY A 701 34.45 3.71 28.13
C GLY A 701 34.02 2.35 28.69
N GLU A 702 32.76 2.16 29.11
CA GLU A 702 32.26 0.86 29.54
C GLU A 702 31.59 0.11 28.39
N TRP A 703 31.98 -1.16 28.21
CA TRP A 703 31.38 -2.05 27.22
C TRP A 703 29.90 -2.30 27.52
N MET A 704 29.06 -2.06 26.52
CA MET A 704 27.65 -2.44 26.49
C MET A 704 27.49 -3.57 25.46
N GLU A 705 26.54 -4.46 25.71
CA GLU A 705 26.20 -5.58 24.83
C GLU A 705 24.68 -5.63 24.67
N PHE A 706 24.19 -5.61 23.44
CA PHE A 706 22.75 -5.53 23.16
C PHE A 706 22.42 -6.04 21.75
N ASP A 707 21.13 -6.32 21.54
CA ASP A 707 20.58 -6.70 20.26
C ASP A 707 19.88 -5.50 19.59
N PHE A 708 20.03 -5.38 18.27
CA PHE A 708 19.51 -4.29 17.47
C PHE A 708 18.88 -4.84 16.18
N ASP A 709 17.54 -4.81 16.12
CA ASP A 709 16.78 -5.26 14.96
C ASP A 709 16.67 -4.13 13.91
N LEU A 710 16.88 -4.48 12.64
CA LEU A 710 16.71 -3.59 11.49
C LEU A 710 15.30 -3.72 10.88
N GLN A 711 14.99 -2.85 9.90
CA GLN A 711 13.73 -2.92 9.16
C GLN A 711 13.50 -4.32 8.55
N PRO A 712 12.27 -4.88 8.67
CA PRO A 712 11.97 -6.20 8.13
C PRO A 712 11.91 -6.17 6.60
N THR A 713 12.26 -7.28 5.97
CA THR A 713 12.17 -7.42 4.51
C THR A 713 12.05 -8.87 4.06
N ILE A 714 11.77 -9.06 2.77
CA ILE A 714 11.88 -10.33 2.04
C ILE A 714 12.83 -10.08 0.88
N TYR A 715 13.94 -10.82 0.82
CA TYR A 715 15.00 -10.55 -0.16
C TYR A 715 15.85 -11.79 -0.44
N LYS A 716 16.10 -12.08 -1.72
CA LYS A 716 17.03 -13.13 -2.15
C LYS A 716 18.40 -12.54 -2.47
N LEU A 717 19.43 -13.14 -1.88
CA LEU A 717 20.84 -12.94 -2.17
C LEU A 717 21.38 -14.21 -2.86
N GLU A 718 22.02 -14.05 -4.00
CA GLU A 718 22.63 -15.16 -4.73
C GLU A 718 24.04 -15.45 -4.22
N LYS A 719 24.47 -16.70 -4.32
CA LYS A 719 25.85 -17.11 -4.10
C LYS A 719 26.81 -16.26 -4.93
N GLY A 720 27.84 -15.75 -4.27
CA GLY A 720 28.84 -14.86 -4.87
C GLY A 720 28.49 -13.38 -4.75
N ALA A 721 27.30 -13.02 -4.26
CA ALA A 721 27.00 -11.65 -3.87
C ALA A 721 27.84 -11.23 -2.64
N THR A 722 27.98 -9.92 -2.46
CA THR A 722 28.56 -9.33 -1.25
C THR A 722 27.47 -8.58 -0.51
N LEU A 723 27.21 -9.00 0.73
CA LEU A 723 26.38 -8.25 1.67
C LEU A 723 27.27 -7.30 2.47
N ARG A 724 27.07 -6.00 2.30
CA ARG A 724 27.75 -4.96 3.06
C ARG A 724 26.91 -4.55 4.27
N LEU A 725 27.48 -4.68 5.47
CA LEU A 725 27.01 -4.02 6.68
C LEU A 725 27.78 -2.72 6.88
N VAL A 726 27.07 -1.61 7.03
CA VAL A 726 27.63 -0.30 7.38
C VAL A 726 27.13 0.10 8.76
N LEU A 727 28.03 0.30 9.70
CA LEU A 727 27.76 0.83 11.03
C LEU A 727 28.28 2.26 11.11
N TYR A 728 27.44 3.20 11.53
CA TYR A 728 27.77 4.63 11.57
C TYR A 728 26.94 5.32 12.66
N THR A 729 27.16 6.61 12.88
CA THR A 729 26.36 7.42 13.81
C THR A 729 25.35 8.25 13.02
N THR A 730 25.68 9.49 12.68
CA THR A 730 24.77 10.47 12.09
C THR A 730 24.31 10.06 10.69
N ASP A 731 22.99 9.95 10.48
CA ASP A 731 22.36 9.85 9.18
C ASP A 731 21.79 11.22 8.78
N PHE A 732 22.36 11.86 7.77
CA PHE A 732 21.96 13.20 7.37
C PHE A 732 20.55 13.28 6.74
N GLU A 733 19.97 12.15 6.35
CA GLU A 733 18.58 12.05 5.92
C GLU A 733 17.61 11.86 7.09
N ILE A 734 18.00 11.05 8.09
CA ILE A 734 17.04 10.50 9.06
C ILE A 734 17.20 11.06 10.47
N THR A 735 18.42 11.09 11.02
CA THR A 735 18.64 11.37 12.45
C THR A 735 18.92 12.85 12.71
N VAL A 736 18.99 13.22 14.00
CA VAL A 736 19.68 14.45 14.42
C VAL A 736 21.14 14.43 13.92
N ARG A 737 21.67 15.62 13.62
CA ARG A 737 23.02 15.82 13.08
C ARG A 737 23.92 16.38 14.19
N ASP A 738 24.20 15.52 15.17
CA ASP A 738 25.06 15.87 16.29
C ASP A 738 26.50 16.06 15.78
N GLN A 739 27.11 17.22 16.06
CA GLN A 739 28.47 17.56 15.62
C GLN A 739 29.49 17.56 16.77
N THR A 740 29.10 17.06 17.94
CA THR A 740 29.98 16.85 19.09
C THR A 740 30.96 15.71 18.84
N ASP A 741 32.14 15.82 19.47
CA ASP A 741 33.29 14.95 19.26
C ASP A 741 33.23 13.71 20.17
N TYR A 742 32.30 12.80 19.86
CA TYR A 742 32.25 11.48 20.49
C TYR A 742 32.55 10.37 19.47
N GLN A 743 32.96 9.23 20.01
CA GLN A 743 33.34 8.04 19.25
C GLN A 743 32.62 6.83 19.80
N LEU A 744 32.24 5.92 18.90
CA LEU A 744 31.78 4.59 19.28
C LEU A 744 32.86 3.57 18.91
N THR A 745 33.33 2.81 19.89
CA THR A 745 34.25 1.69 19.66
C THR A 745 33.48 0.38 19.72
N ILE A 746 33.58 -0.42 18.67
CA ILE A 746 32.88 -1.69 18.50
C ILE A 746 33.91 -2.82 18.56
N ASP A 747 33.63 -3.84 19.38
CA ASP A 747 34.38 -5.09 19.41
C ASP A 747 33.76 -6.06 18.39
N LEU A 748 34.38 -6.17 17.21
CA LEU A 748 33.85 -7.03 16.15
C LEU A 748 33.95 -8.53 16.50
N ALA A 749 34.92 -8.91 17.36
CA ALA A 749 35.12 -10.28 17.79
C ALA A 749 33.99 -10.79 18.71
N GLN A 750 33.24 -9.88 19.32
CA GLN A 750 32.08 -10.18 20.16
C GLN A 750 30.77 -9.69 19.52
N SER A 751 30.79 -9.31 18.24
CA SER A 751 29.62 -8.82 17.52
C SER A 751 29.28 -9.74 16.35
N SER A 752 27.99 -9.88 16.05
CA SER A 752 27.51 -10.73 14.96
C SER A 752 26.24 -10.20 14.29
N LEU A 753 26.04 -10.60 13.03
CA LEU A 753 24.82 -10.35 12.28
C LEU A 753 24.04 -11.66 12.13
N HIS A 754 22.78 -11.66 12.56
CA HIS A 754 21.84 -12.75 12.39
C HIS A 754 20.79 -12.38 11.34
N LEU A 755 20.66 -13.22 10.32
CA LEU A 755 19.71 -13.03 9.22
C LEU A 755 18.63 -14.11 9.25
N PRO A 756 17.34 -13.75 9.23
CA PRO A 756 16.25 -14.73 9.25
C PRO A 756 16.18 -15.42 7.89
N GLU A 757 16.47 -16.72 7.88
CA GLU A 757 16.61 -17.51 6.67
C GLU A 757 15.36 -18.37 6.45
N MET A 758 14.75 -18.22 5.28
CA MET A 758 13.74 -19.14 4.81
C MET A 758 14.40 -20.46 4.42
N THR A 759 13.99 -21.55 5.04
CA THR A 759 14.24 -22.88 4.50
C THR A 759 13.14 -23.22 3.51
N GLU A 760 13.51 -23.52 2.26
CA GLU A 760 12.57 -24.09 1.31
C GLU A 760 11.92 -25.34 1.94
N THR A 761 10.60 -25.29 2.14
CA THR A 761 9.80 -26.46 2.45
C THR A 761 9.93 -27.41 1.26
N ARG A 762 10.68 -28.50 1.45
CA ARG A 762 10.85 -29.57 0.45
C ARG A 762 9.54 -30.23 0.06
#